data_AF-A0A3B9AYK5-F1
#
_entry.id   AF-A0A3B9AYK5-F1
#
_cell.length_a   1.000
_cell.length_b   1.000
_cell.length_c   1.000
_cell.angle_alpha   90.00
_cell.angle_beta   90.00
_cell.angle_gamma   90.00
#
_symmetry.space_group_name_H-M   'P 1'
#
loop_
_entity.id
_entity.type
_entity.pdbx_description
1 polymer ?
#
loop_
_entity_poly.entity_id
_entity_poly.type
_entity_poly.pdbx_seq_one_letter_code
_entity_poly.pdbx_strand_id
1 'polypeptide(L)'
;MKNKILMLALSILVGGFLSDTLSAQTNCDCEFIETMITQDASTQDTAVFYLSLHNRADTSCFESVVVVVDTGYLFNWTVLSPSWSIVQIDVQTLRLNHTSGKIPSGISVPLQLTVSSDFDKYVFTTQTTYADPILQGTFCAHSFSLTDEQSVLKDCCPPDLSIAGHEMVVNGSFNAGNTGFQTDYVYWYPNFNIPPGGYSIHNATTLYNANDEWFCVGRRGTPDDLFMAVDCAPGLTELAAWRQSFSLDKDSTYVFCGYFNNLLLPQLPFSDPTVELWLIRPDSSKTRLFFYTLEETPDQWIKLESTIQVPEDGNYQLEIWCLGGLNNGFDFAMDELTFRTCRPSFICDISPSIVVEQIGCNQINLFPATTGQAPFSYQWSDGSTEQDRVLFLNCGNYTYCLTVTDANGCEADTCLSFSIIDDGLPTISCPALDTLQLPSDRCFFTPTELPAGTVEDNCSPNAEILWSLLVNGVPQTILPDDEFPPGDYMLLATPIDFCNNVGQPCSFLLTISSLDTIKPLLECPWSDAYAGETNSDGLCTRLFDFSNLIANDLCGIAEQTWSVSGSTIGQGTGAPGLLTLQEGTSFLTVTAKDFAGNTFSCNAELTVSCEICTCGGLSNLQYSNPVSGNWESFTCIADTLKANCLVGETWSVTGTVACSGEDCIDTDVPVYWELYRLSQSLVASGIATANPNFIIDIPSTTFDQLGYYFLVVRMKCGGDWCNCGAYIRSSCGEIICDNN
;
A
#
# COMPACT_ATOMS: atom_id res chain seq x y z
N MET A 1 -32.79 4.98 -58.12
CA MET A 1 -34.09 5.19 -57.42
C MET A 1 -33.89 6.18 -56.26
N LYS A 2 -34.95 6.86 -55.83
CA LYS A 2 -34.96 8.00 -54.91
C LYS A 2 -34.27 7.70 -53.56
N ASN A 3 -33.36 8.56 -53.10
CA ASN A 3 -33.56 9.32 -51.85
C ASN A 3 -32.50 10.40 -51.60
N LYS A 4 -32.97 11.44 -50.91
CA LYS A 4 -32.37 12.75 -50.70
C LYS A 4 -31.22 12.70 -49.68
N ILE A 5 -30.13 13.39 -50.00
CA ILE A 5 -29.18 13.91 -49.02
C ILE A 5 -29.80 15.15 -48.37
N LEU A 6 -29.88 15.16 -47.05
CA LEU A 6 -29.74 16.38 -46.25
C LEU A 6 -29.17 16.03 -44.87
N MET A 7 -27.85 16.24 -44.72
CA MET A 7 -27.23 16.51 -43.43
C MET A 7 -27.78 17.85 -42.90
N LEU A 8 -28.37 17.86 -41.71
CA LEU A 8 -27.95 18.67 -40.56
C LEU A 8 -28.96 18.54 -39.41
N ALA A 9 -28.40 18.26 -38.22
CA ALA A 9 -28.86 18.74 -36.90
C ALA A 9 -30.28 18.39 -36.39
N LEU A 10 -30.26 17.64 -35.28
CA LEU A 10 -31.12 17.84 -34.10
C LEU A 10 -32.62 17.51 -34.25
N SER A 11 -33.02 16.30 -33.87
CA SER A 11 -34.33 16.07 -33.25
C SER A 11 -34.29 14.85 -32.34
N ILE A 12 -34.04 15.12 -31.06
CA ILE A 12 -34.47 14.27 -29.95
C ILE A 12 -36.01 14.26 -29.94
N LEU A 13 -36.58 13.10 -29.58
CA LEU A 13 -38.00 12.68 -29.42
C LEU A 13 -38.34 11.64 -30.50
N VAL A 14 -38.61 10.37 -30.15
CA VAL A 14 -39.66 9.95 -29.21
C VAL A 14 -39.24 8.67 -28.46
N GLY A 15 -39.30 8.75 -27.12
CA GLY A 15 -39.22 7.62 -26.20
C GLY A 15 -39.32 8.16 -24.79
N GLY A 16 -40.56 8.28 -24.28
CA GLY A 16 -40.81 8.94 -23.00
C GLY A 16 -40.17 8.21 -21.83
N PHE A 17 -39.43 8.96 -21.00
CA PHE A 17 -39.23 8.64 -19.60
C PHE A 17 -39.38 9.91 -18.77
N LEU A 18 -40.00 9.70 -17.61
CA LEU A 18 -40.37 10.69 -16.62
C LEU A 18 -39.17 11.56 -16.23
N SER A 19 -39.43 12.83 -15.98
CA SER A 19 -38.51 13.73 -15.30
C SER A 19 -38.35 13.27 -13.85
N ASP A 20 -37.43 12.35 -13.61
CA ASP A 20 -36.80 12.23 -12.30
C ASP A 20 -35.51 13.05 -12.34
N THR A 21 -35.45 14.04 -11.46
CA THR A 21 -34.21 14.70 -11.06
C THR A 21 -33.30 13.66 -10.43
N LEU A 22 -32.53 12.93 -11.23
CA LEU A 22 -31.50 12.03 -10.75
C LEU A 22 -30.25 12.85 -10.43
N SER A 23 -29.77 12.72 -9.21
CA SER A 23 -28.45 13.18 -8.76
C SER A 23 -27.37 12.77 -9.76
N ALA A 24 -26.33 13.61 -9.92
CA ALA A 24 -25.10 13.28 -10.64
C ALA A 24 -24.62 11.87 -10.21
N GLN A 25 -24.80 10.89 -11.08
CA GLN A 25 -24.42 9.52 -10.83
C GLN A 25 -23.09 9.29 -11.56
N THR A 26 -22.03 9.17 -10.78
CA THR A 26 -20.69 8.71 -11.18
C THR A 26 -20.76 7.22 -11.51
N ASN A 27 -21.50 6.83 -12.55
CA ASN A 27 -21.67 5.43 -12.89
C ASN A 27 -21.09 5.14 -14.27
N CYS A 28 -20.09 4.26 -14.29
CA CYS A 28 -19.51 3.69 -15.49
C CYS A 28 -20.29 2.40 -15.77
N ASP A 29 -21.09 2.36 -16.84
CA ASP A 29 -21.84 1.18 -17.28
C ASP A 29 -21.97 1.22 -18.81
N CYS A 30 -22.15 0.07 -19.44
CA CYS A 30 -22.30 -0.07 -20.89
C CYS A 30 -23.45 0.75 -21.47
N GLU A 31 -24.48 1.10 -20.69
CA GLU A 31 -25.57 1.99 -21.14
C GLU A 31 -25.13 3.45 -21.35
N PHE A 32 -23.97 3.87 -20.81
CA PHE A 32 -23.46 5.23 -20.92
C PHE A 32 -22.52 5.45 -22.10
N ILE A 33 -22.11 4.40 -22.80
CA ILE A 33 -21.32 4.50 -24.02
C ILE A 33 -22.16 3.99 -25.19
N GLU A 34 -22.55 4.90 -26.08
CA GLU A 34 -23.24 4.55 -27.31
C GLU A 34 -22.29 4.64 -28.49
N THR A 35 -22.19 3.56 -29.24
CA THR A 35 -21.47 3.52 -30.51
C THR A 35 -22.48 3.40 -31.65
N MET A 36 -22.16 3.98 -32.80
CA MET A 36 -22.97 3.87 -34.01
C MET A 36 -22.06 3.83 -35.22
N ILE A 37 -22.33 2.90 -36.13
CA ILE A 37 -21.65 2.79 -37.42
C ILE A 37 -22.65 3.11 -38.51
N THR A 38 -22.32 4.09 -39.36
CA THR A 38 -23.17 4.52 -40.48
C THR A 38 -22.43 4.38 -41.79
N GLN A 39 -23.11 3.85 -42.81
CA GLN A 39 -22.55 3.70 -44.17
C GLN A 39 -22.70 4.99 -44.97
N ASP A 40 -21.69 5.32 -45.77
CA ASP A 40 -21.73 6.35 -46.80
C ASP A 40 -22.55 5.85 -48.00
N ALA A 41 -23.54 6.64 -48.43
CA ALA A 41 -24.48 6.27 -49.47
C ALA A 41 -23.89 6.21 -50.90
N SER A 42 -22.61 6.53 -51.07
CA SER A 42 -21.98 6.79 -52.37
C SER A 42 -21.16 5.62 -52.96
N THR A 43 -21.04 4.50 -52.26
CA THR A 43 -20.03 3.46 -52.60
C THR A 43 -20.63 2.15 -53.08
N GLN A 44 -19.92 1.46 -53.99
CA GLN A 44 -20.25 0.12 -54.51
C GLN A 44 -19.06 -0.82 -54.24
N ASP A 45 -19.34 -2.05 -53.78
CA ASP A 45 -18.42 -3.18 -53.49
C ASP A 45 -17.44 -3.02 -52.29
N THR A 46 -16.94 -1.81 -52.02
CA THR A 46 -16.32 -1.47 -50.73
C THR A 46 -17.12 -0.36 -50.08
N ALA A 47 -17.59 -0.59 -48.86
CA ALA A 47 -18.41 0.37 -48.17
C ALA A 47 -17.58 1.26 -47.24
N VAL A 48 -17.82 2.57 -47.33
CA VAL A 48 -17.24 3.55 -46.40
C VAL A 48 -18.18 3.69 -45.20
N PHE A 49 -17.63 3.66 -43.99
CA PHE A 49 -18.36 3.76 -42.74
C PHE A 49 -17.79 4.84 -41.84
N TYR A 50 -18.64 5.43 -41.01
CA TYR A 50 -18.22 6.37 -39.97
C TYR A 50 -18.59 5.81 -38.60
N LEU A 51 -17.62 5.78 -37.69
CA LEU A 51 -17.87 5.48 -36.28
C LEU A 51 -18.23 6.78 -35.57
N SER A 52 -19.42 6.82 -34.97
CA SER A 52 -19.83 7.85 -34.02
C SER A 52 -19.83 7.27 -32.62
N LEU A 53 -19.27 8.01 -31.66
CA LEU A 53 -19.19 7.66 -30.25
C LEU A 53 -19.89 8.74 -29.42
N HIS A 54 -20.76 8.33 -28.53
CA HIS A 54 -21.38 9.20 -27.53
C HIS A 54 -21.13 8.63 -26.13
N ASN A 55 -20.23 9.27 -25.38
CA ASN A 55 -20.03 8.99 -23.97
C ASN A 55 -20.91 9.94 -23.14
N ARG A 56 -21.97 9.39 -22.55
CA ARG A 56 -22.92 10.07 -21.68
C ARG A 56 -22.52 10.08 -20.21
N ALA A 57 -21.44 9.39 -19.85
CA ALA A 57 -20.95 9.44 -18.48
C ALA A 57 -20.41 10.84 -18.17
N ASP A 58 -20.72 11.36 -16.99
CA ASP A 58 -20.18 12.64 -16.50
C ASP A 58 -18.67 12.54 -16.14
N THR A 59 -18.06 11.36 -16.27
CA THR A 59 -16.64 11.07 -16.03
C THR A 59 -16.04 10.19 -17.14
N SER A 60 -14.72 10.26 -17.34
CA SER A 60 -14.00 9.47 -18.36
C SER A 60 -13.67 8.06 -17.87
N CYS A 61 -14.67 7.18 -17.90
CA CYS A 61 -14.59 5.80 -17.41
C CYS A 61 -13.92 4.82 -18.37
N PHE A 62 -14.16 5.00 -19.66
CA PHE A 62 -13.82 4.05 -20.71
C PHE A 62 -12.40 4.29 -21.23
N GLU A 63 -11.68 3.22 -21.52
CA GLU A 63 -10.25 3.29 -21.87
C GLU A 63 -10.04 3.57 -23.36
N SER A 64 -10.51 2.65 -24.18
CA SER A 64 -10.35 2.67 -25.63
C SER A 64 -11.58 2.05 -26.28
N VAL A 65 -11.80 2.34 -27.57
CA VAL A 65 -12.82 1.64 -28.36
C VAL A 65 -12.12 0.70 -29.33
N VAL A 66 -12.44 -0.57 -29.27
CA VAL A 66 -12.02 -1.55 -30.27
C VAL A 66 -13.14 -1.72 -31.29
N VAL A 67 -12.84 -1.68 -32.58
CA VAL A 67 -13.77 -1.93 -33.67
C VAL A 67 -13.35 -3.20 -34.37
N VAL A 68 -14.22 -4.20 -34.39
CA VAL A 68 -14.05 -5.48 -35.07
C VAL A 68 -14.96 -5.51 -36.29
N VAL A 69 -14.41 -5.81 -37.47
CA VAL A 69 -15.14 -6.11 -38.69
C VAL A 69 -15.42 -7.61 -38.72
N ASP A 70 -16.58 -8.04 -38.24
CA ASP A 70 -16.93 -9.46 -38.11
C ASP A 70 -17.13 -10.15 -39.47
N THR A 71 -17.56 -9.41 -40.50
CA THR A 71 -17.69 -9.93 -41.87
C THR A 71 -17.00 -8.98 -42.86
N GLY A 72 -15.85 -9.40 -43.38
CA GLY A 72 -15.04 -8.63 -44.32
C GLY A 72 -13.64 -8.33 -43.78
N TYR A 73 -12.98 -7.34 -44.37
CA TYR A 73 -11.62 -6.91 -44.04
C TYR A 73 -11.51 -5.39 -44.08
N LEU A 74 -10.72 -4.83 -43.16
CA LEU A 74 -10.33 -3.42 -43.16
C LEU A 74 -9.46 -3.14 -44.39
N PHE A 75 -9.95 -2.28 -45.28
CA PHE A 75 -9.21 -1.89 -46.49
C PHE A 75 -8.39 -0.61 -46.26
N ASN A 76 -9.00 0.39 -45.62
CA ASN A 76 -8.37 1.66 -45.28
C ASN A 76 -9.11 2.34 -44.12
N TRP A 77 -8.45 3.27 -43.42
CA TRP A 77 -9.10 4.10 -42.41
C TRP A 77 -8.44 5.47 -42.28
N THR A 78 -9.25 6.45 -41.86
CA THR A 78 -8.80 7.81 -41.60
C THR A 78 -9.25 8.24 -40.22
N VAL A 79 -8.30 8.73 -39.42
CA VAL A 79 -8.61 9.42 -38.16
C VAL A 79 -9.13 10.82 -38.49
N LEU A 80 -10.37 11.10 -38.10
CA LEU A 80 -11.04 12.38 -38.40
C LEU A 80 -10.81 13.45 -37.32
N SER A 81 -10.26 13.08 -36.17
CA SER A 81 -10.00 13.99 -35.04
C SER A 81 -8.59 13.77 -34.47
N PRO A 82 -7.77 14.83 -34.32
CA PRO A 82 -6.38 14.71 -33.89
C PRO A 82 -6.22 14.27 -32.43
N SER A 83 -7.29 14.32 -31.63
CA SER A 83 -7.30 13.83 -30.24
C SER A 83 -7.41 12.31 -30.16
N TRP A 84 -7.52 11.63 -31.29
CA TRP A 84 -7.59 10.18 -31.38
C TRP A 84 -6.38 9.63 -32.12
N SER A 85 -5.99 8.44 -31.72
CA SER A 85 -4.96 7.62 -32.37
C SER A 85 -5.53 6.24 -32.63
N ILE A 86 -5.04 5.58 -33.67
CA ILE A 86 -5.48 4.24 -34.06
C ILE A 86 -4.29 3.31 -34.05
N VAL A 87 -4.51 2.14 -33.47
CA VAL A 87 -3.64 0.99 -33.54
C VAL A 87 -4.39 -0.10 -34.32
N GLN A 88 -3.76 -0.63 -35.36
CA GLN A 88 -4.29 -1.81 -36.04
C GLN A 88 -3.84 -3.06 -35.27
N ILE A 89 -4.80 -3.89 -34.88
CA ILE A 89 -4.54 -5.14 -34.16
C ILE A 89 -4.43 -6.31 -35.15
N ASP A 90 -5.29 -6.35 -36.18
CA ASP A 90 -5.25 -7.34 -37.27
C ASP A 90 -6.00 -6.81 -38.52
N VAL A 91 -6.28 -7.67 -39.52
CA VAL A 91 -7.00 -7.31 -40.76
C VAL A 91 -8.47 -6.90 -40.56
N GLN A 92 -9.06 -7.15 -39.39
CA GLN A 92 -10.45 -6.89 -39.03
C GLN A 92 -10.59 -5.96 -37.83
N THR A 93 -9.53 -5.79 -37.03
CA THR A 93 -9.61 -5.14 -35.72
C THR A 93 -8.77 -3.87 -35.63
N LEU A 94 -9.40 -2.75 -35.24
CA LEU A 94 -8.74 -1.50 -34.85
C LEU A 94 -9.00 -1.16 -33.38
N ARG A 95 -7.99 -0.64 -32.67
CA ARG A 95 -8.12 -0.04 -31.33
C ARG A 95 -7.95 1.48 -31.44
N LEU A 96 -8.92 2.23 -30.93
CA LEU A 96 -8.94 3.69 -30.91
C LEU A 96 -8.60 4.19 -29.50
N ASN A 97 -7.51 4.95 -29.39
CA ASN A 97 -7.06 5.54 -28.14
C ASN A 97 -7.21 7.06 -28.18
N HIS A 98 -7.82 7.64 -27.14
CA HIS A 98 -7.89 9.09 -26.99
C HIS A 98 -6.64 9.62 -26.27
N THR A 99 -6.15 10.81 -26.65
CA THR A 99 -4.91 11.40 -26.10
C THR A 99 -4.94 11.66 -24.59
N SER A 100 -6.11 11.69 -23.96
CA SER A 100 -6.25 11.80 -22.51
C SER A 100 -6.16 10.46 -21.76
N GLY A 101 -5.96 9.34 -22.46
CA GLY A 101 -5.90 7.99 -21.89
C GLY A 101 -7.26 7.38 -21.51
N LYS A 102 -8.35 8.16 -21.59
CA LYS A 102 -9.74 7.73 -21.39
C LYS A 102 -10.65 8.47 -22.36
N ILE A 103 -11.79 7.89 -22.71
CA ILE A 103 -12.79 8.50 -23.61
C ILE A 103 -13.47 9.68 -22.88
N PRO A 104 -13.36 10.93 -23.38
CA PRO A 104 -14.04 12.08 -22.78
C PRO A 104 -15.56 11.98 -22.88
N SER A 105 -16.27 12.69 -22.01
CA SER A 105 -17.72 12.85 -22.15
C SER A 105 -18.06 13.68 -23.40
N GLY A 106 -19.20 13.41 -24.02
CA GLY A 106 -19.68 14.10 -25.21
C GLY A 106 -19.80 13.21 -26.46
N ILE A 107 -19.89 13.85 -27.63
CA ILE A 107 -20.03 13.17 -28.93
C ILE A 107 -18.73 13.36 -29.71
N SER A 108 -18.25 12.31 -30.36
CA SER A 108 -17.14 12.35 -31.30
C SER A 108 -17.39 11.45 -32.51
N VAL A 109 -16.81 11.80 -33.65
CA VAL A 109 -16.78 10.94 -34.85
C VAL A 109 -15.30 10.73 -35.18
N PRO A 110 -14.62 9.81 -34.48
CA PRO A 110 -13.16 9.73 -34.54
C PRO A 110 -12.64 9.09 -35.82
N LEU A 111 -13.46 8.30 -36.52
CA LEU A 111 -12.96 7.33 -37.47
C LEU A 111 -13.88 7.16 -38.69
N GLN A 112 -13.25 7.18 -39.87
CA GLN A 112 -13.82 6.72 -41.14
C GLN A 112 -13.13 5.43 -41.57
N LEU A 113 -13.89 4.39 -41.87
CA LEU A 113 -13.40 3.08 -42.30
C LEU A 113 -13.81 2.83 -43.74
N THR A 114 -12.96 2.18 -44.52
CA THR A 114 -13.33 1.53 -45.78
C THR A 114 -13.21 0.04 -45.56
N VAL A 115 -14.30 -0.68 -45.74
CA VAL A 115 -14.35 -2.13 -45.52
C VAL A 115 -14.74 -2.82 -46.81
N SER A 116 -14.04 -3.92 -47.07
CA SER A 116 -14.38 -4.87 -48.11
C SER A 116 -15.06 -6.07 -47.48
N SER A 117 -16.10 -6.63 -48.10
CA SER A 117 -16.73 -7.85 -47.60
C SER A 117 -17.00 -8.79 -48.74
N ASP A 118 -16.70 -10.08 -48.58
CA ASP A 118 -17.12 -11.12 -49.52
C ASP A 118 -18.62 -11.43 -49.41
N PHE A 119 -19.26 -10.99 -48.34
CA PHE A 119 -20.64 -11.25 -48.01
C PHE A 119 -21.57 -10.14 -48.50
N ASP A 120 -22.85 -10.45 -48.66
CA ASP A 120 -23.92 -9.47 -48.93
C ASP A 120 -24.23 -8.59 -47.69
N LYS A 121 -23.43 -8.71 -46.62
CA LYS A 121 -23.60 -7.96 -45.37
C LYS A 121 -22.26 -7.58 -44.76
N TYR A 122 -22.26 -6.43 -44.09
CA TYR A 122 -21.20 -5.97 -43.20
C TYR A 122 -21.70 -6.06 -41.76
N VAL A 123 -20.98 -6.81 -40.94
CA VAL A 123 -21.21 -6.94 -39.51
C VAL A 123 -20.01 -6.35 -38.79
N PHE A 124 -20.30 -5.48 -37.82
CA PHE A 124 -19.29 -4.83 -37.00
C PHE A 124 -19.59 -5.05 -35.54
N THR A 125 -18.57 -5.21 -34.71
CA THR A 125 -18.70 -5.22 -33.26
C THR A 125 -17.76 -4.17 -32.67
N THR A 126 -18.31 -3.22 -31.93
CA THR A 126 -17.50 -2.26 -31.17
C THR A 126 -17.41 -2.71 -29.72
N GLN A 127 -16.23 -2.67 -29.13
CA GLN A 127 -15.95 -3.13 -27.78
C GLN A 127 -15.26 -2.04 -26.96
N THR A 128 -15.55 -1.93 -25.68
CA THR A 128 -14.81 -1.09 -24.74
C THR A 128 -14.79 -1.71 -23.35
N THR A 129 -13.75 -1.41 -22.60
CA THR A 129 -13.62 -1.77 -21.18
C THR A 129 -13.76 -0.53 -20.30
N TYR A 130 -14.28 -0.73 -19.09
CA TYR A 130 -14.17 0.25 -18.02
C TYR A 130 -13.79 -0.46 -16.71
N ALA A 131 -13.05 0.24 -15.85
CA ALA A 131 -12.67 -0.26 -14.55
C ALA A 131 -13.81 -0.02 -13.54
N ASP A 132 -14.65 -1.04 -13.32
CA ASP A 132 -15.59 -1.06 -12.21
C ASP A 132 -14.83 -1.32 -10.88
N PRO A 133 -15.02 -0.52 -9.82
CA PRO A 133 -14.42 -0.76 -8.51
C PRO A 133 -14.77 -2.12 -7.87
N ILE A 134 -15.87 -2.76 -8.32
CA ILE A 134 -16.42 -4.00 -7.75
C ILE A 134 -16.17 -5.20 -8.67
N LEU A 135 -16.18 -5.01 -10.00
CA LEU A 135 -16.19 -6.11 -10.97
C LEU A 135 -14.95 -6.26 -11.86
N GLN A 136 -13.95 -5.37 -11.79
CA GLN A 136 -12.72 -5.41 -12.61
C GLN A 136 -12.96 -5.80 -14.08
N GLY A 137 -13.11 -4.81 -14.97
CA GLY A 137 -13.06 -5.03 -16.42
C GLY A 137 -14.37 -5.53 -17.05
N THR A 138 -15.49 -4.87 -16.74
CA THR A 138 -16.74 -5.12 -17.46
C THR A 138 -16.59 -4.73 -18.93
N PHE A 139 -17.02 -5.62 -19.82
CA PHE A 139 -16.84 -5.53 -21.27
C PHE A 139 -18.16 -5.18 -21.95
N CYS A 140 -18.17 -4.06 -22.68
CA CYS A 140 -19.34 -3.59 -23.42
C CYS A 140 -19.14 -3.88 -24.90
N ALA A 141 -20.09 -4.60 -25.53
CA ALA A 141 -20.06 -4.90 -26.95
C ALA A 141 -21.38 -4.53 -27.63
N HIS A 142 -21.28 -3.88 -28.80
CA HIS A 142 -22.42 -3.54 -29.64
C HIS A 142 -22.16 -4.01 -31.07
N SER A 143 -23.12 -4.73 -31.65
CA SER A 143 -23.02 -5.22 -33.01
C SER A 143 -23.96 -4.48 -33.96
N PHE A 144 -23.48 -4.23 -35.18
CA PHE A 144 -24.19 -3.54 -36.25
C PHE A 144 -24.22 -4.42 -37.49
N SER A 145 -25.30 -4.40 -38.27
CA SER A 145 -25.39 -5.12 -39.53
C SER A 145 -25.98 -4.26 -40.63
N LEU A 146 -25.32 -4.19 -41.77
CA LEU A 146 -25.71 -3.43 -42.97
C LEU A 146 -25.66 -4.38 -44.18
N THR A 147 -26.61 -4.28 -45.11
CA THR A 147 -26.70 -5.15 -46.29
C THR A 147 -26.10 -4.46 -47.50
N ASP A 148 -25.22 -5.15 -48.25
CA ASP A 148 -24.72 -4.72 -49.55
C ASP A 148 -25.65 -5.24 -50.66
N GLU A 149 -26.01 -4.39 -51.62
CA GLU A 149 -26.97 -4.73 -52.69
C GLU A 149 -26.29 -5.19 -53.99
N GLN A 150 -24.96 -5.27 -54.08
CA GLN A 150 -24.27 -5.60 -55.33
C GLN A 150 -23.28 -6.76 -55.23
N SER A 151 -23.48 -7.78 -56.08
CA SER A 151 -22.55 -8.90 -56.26
C SER A 151 -21.55 -8.57 -57.39
N VAL A 152 -20.33 -8.22 -57.03
CA VAL A 152 -19.20 -8.10 -57.99
C VAL A 152 -18.32 -9.36 -57.91
N LEU A 153 -17.53 -9.62 -58.95
CA LEU A 153 -16.58 -10.74 -58.97
C LEU A 153 -15.40 -10.48 -58.01
N LYS A 154 -15.49 -11.02 -56.78
CA LYS A 154 -14.50 -10.79 -55.71
C LYS A 154 -13.23 -11.67 -55.83
N ASP A 155 -13.30 -12.77 -56.58
CA ASP A 155 -12.17 -13.67 -56.87
C ASP A 155 -11.08 -13.08 -57.78
N CYS A 156 -11.03 -11.76 -57.99
CA CYS A 156 -10.03 -11.15 -58.86
C CYS A 156 -8.67 -10.98 -58.19
N CYS A 157 -8.63 -10.82 -56.87
CA CYS A 157 -7.36 -10.63 -56.20
C CYS A 157 -6.58 -11.96 -56.07
N PRO A 158 -5.27 -11.98 -56.37
CA PRO A 158 -4.46 -13.18 -56.23
C PRO A 158 -4.29 -13.55 -54.75
N PRO A 159 -3.94 -14.82 -54.42
CA PRO A 159 -3.91 -15.30 -53.04
C PRO A 159 -3.00 -14.52 -52.08
N ASP A 160 -1.93 -13.92 -52.60
CA ASP A 160 -0.98 -13.08 -51.85
C ASP A 160 -1.50 -11.64 -51.61
N LEU A 161 -2.55 -11.22 -52.33
CA LEU A 161 -3.20 -9.92 -52.23
C LEU A 161 -4.70 -10.05 -51.98
N SER A 162 -5.10 -10.97 -51.10
CA SER A 162 -6.49 -11.43 -51.01
C SER A 162 -7.53 -10.40 -50.52
N ILE A 163 -7.13 -9.21 -50.05
CA ILE A 163 -8.09 -8.16 -49.67
C ILE A 163 -8.43 -7.32 -50.90
N ALA A 164 -9.65 -7.53 -51.43
CA ALA A 164 -10.18 -6.77 -52.56
C ALA A 164 -10.61 -5.36 -52.15
N GLY A 165 -10.18 -4.36 -52.89
CA GLY A 165 -10.62 -2.98 -52.77
C GLY A 165 -11.77 -2.62 -53.71
N HIS A 166 -12.00 -1.32 -53.88
CA HIS A 166 -13.11 -0.78 -54.66
C HIS A 166 -13.06 -1.23 -56.13
N GLU A 167 -14.19 -1.72 -56.66
CA GLU A 167 -14.37 -1.97 -58.09
C GLU A 167 -14.41 -0.65 -58.86
N MET A 168 -13.57 -0.53 -59.88
CA MET A 168 -13.49 0.67 -60.71
C MET A 168 -14.11 0.48 -62.11
N VAL A 169 -14.25 -0.76 -62.59
CA VAL A 169 -14.93 -1.03 -63.87
C VAL A 169 -16.42 -0.77 -63.72
N VAL A 170 -16.94 0.07 -64.61
CA VAL A 170 -18.37 0.35 -64.68
C VAL A 170 -19.01 -0.63 -65.66
N ASN A 171 -20.11 -1.27 -65.24
CA ASN A 171 -20.87 -2.20 -66.08
C ASN A 171 -20.02 -3.34 -66.67
N GLY A 172 -19.07 -3.86 -65.90
CA GLY A 172 -18.20 -4.96 -66.35
C GLY A 172 -18.92 -6.29 -66.60
N SER A 173 -20.11 -6.48 -66.02
CA SER A 173 -21.02 -7.60 -66.30
C SER A 173 -21.97 -7.34 -67.47
N PHE A 174 -21.89 -6.17 -68.12
CA PHE A 174 -22.73 -5.76 -69.25
C PHE A 174 -24.26 -5.80 -69.04
N ASN A 175 -24.73 -6.04 -67.82
CA ASN A 175 -26.16 -6.10 -67.49
C ASN A 175 -26.89 -4.75 -67.64
N ALA A 176 -26.16 -3.63 -67.61
CA ALA A 176 -26.70 -2.32 -67.96
C ALA A 176 -26.66 -2.03 -69.48
N GLY A 177 -26.44 -3.06 -70.31
CA GLY A 177 -26.40 -2.97 -71.76
C GLY A 177 -25.18 -2.19 -72.27
N ASN A 178 -25.34 -1.49 -73.39
CA ASN A 178 -24.27 -0.72 -74.03
C ASN A 178 -24.01 0.64 -73.35
N THR A 179 -23.62 0.64 -72.08
CA THR A 179 -23.29 1.84 -71.31
C THR A 179 -22.07 1.60 -70.42
N GLY A 180 -21.41 2.66 -69.93
CA GLY A 180 -20.36 2.55 -68.92
C GLY A 180 -18.93 2.33 -69.44
N PHE A 181 -18.75 2.13 -70.75
CA PHE A 181 -17.42 1.94 -71.37
C PHE A 181 -17.33 2.66 -72.73
N GLN A 182 -16.12 2.71 -73.30
CA GLN A 182 -15.83 3.24 -74.62
C GLN A 182 -15.26 2.13 -75.53
N THR A 183 -15.31 2.31 -76.84
CA THR A 183 -14.81 1.33 -77.82
C THR A 183 -14.55 2.00 -79.17
N ASP A 184 -13.63 1.44 -79.96
CA ASP A 184 -13.45 1.80 -81.39
C ASP A 184 -14.43 1.07 -82.32
N TYR A 185 -15.10 0.03 -81.82
CA TYR A 185 -15.97 -0.83 -82.61
C TYR A 185 -17.35 -0.18 -82.79
N VAL A 186 -18.03 -0.54 -83.88
CA VAL A 186 -19.36 -0.02 -84.19
C VAL A 186 -20.42 -0.83 -83.45
N TYR A 187 -21.26 -0.18 -82.66
CA TYR A 187 -22.35 -0.85 -81.96
C TYR A 187 -23.45 -1.30 -82.92
N TRP A 188 -23.89 -2.54 -82.77
CA TRP A 188 -25.06 -3.11 -83.43
C TRP A 188 -26.10 -3.53 -82.42
N TYR A 189 -27.37 -3.33 -82.73
CA TYR A 189 -28.45 -3.77 -81.85
C TYR A 189 -28.50 -5.30 -81.77
N PRO A 190 -28.87 -5.88 -80.61
CA PRO A 190 -29.02 -7.33 -80.49
C PRO A 190 -30.01 -7.87 -81.53
N ASN A 191 -29.72 -9.04 -82.10
CA ASN A 191 -30.43 -9.73 -83.18
C ASN A 191 -30.20 -9.20 -84.61
N PHE A 192 -29.23 -8.32 -84.82
CA PHE A 192 -28.77 -7.95 -86.15
C PHE A 192 -27.41 -8.57 -86.43
N ASN A 193 -27.16 -8.90 -87.70
CA ASN A 193 -25.86 -9.39 -88.13
C ASN A 193 -24.77 -8.36 -87.79
N ILE A 194 -23.72 -8.79 -87.10
CA ILE A 194 -22.58 -7.95 -86.73
C ILE A 194 -21.51 -8.13 -87.82
N PRO A 195 -21.10 -7.06 -88.51
CA PRO A 195 -19.99 -7.12 -89.45
C PRO A 195 -18.64 -6.94 -88.74
N PRO A 196 -17.51 -7.27 -89.40
CA PRO A 196 -16.19 -7.07 -88.85
C PRO A 196 -15.92 -5.64 -88.40
N GLY A 197 -15.38 -5.49 -87.19
CA GLY A 197 -15.25 -4.20 -86.50
C GLY A 197 -16.52 -3.77 -85.77
N GLY A 198 -17.49 -4.67 -85.63
CA GLY A 198 -18.73 -4.48 -84.89
C GLY A 198 -18.72 -5.16 -83.52
N TYR A 199 -19.57 -4.67 -82.63
CA TYR A 199 -19.83 -5.32 -81.34
C TYR A 199 -21.30 -5.20 -80.96
N SER A 200 -21.73 -6.05 -80.03
CA SER A 200 -23.04 -5.92 -79.38
C SER A 200 -23.04 -6.58 -78.00
N ILE A 201 -24.09 -6.31 -77.23
CA ILE A 201 -24.32 -6.91 -75.91
C ILE A 201 -25.41 -7.97 -76.05
N HIS A 202 -25.05 -9.23 -75.85
CA HIS A 202 -25.89 -10.39 -76.14
C HIS A 202 -26.06 -11.28 -74.92
N ASN A 203 -27.10 -12.09 -74.97
CA ASN A 203 -27.20 -13.31 -74.16
C ASN A 203 -27.11 -14.54 -75.09
N ALA A 204 -27.07 -15.72 -74.49
CA ALA A 204 -26.97 -16.99 -75.23
C ALA A 204 -28.08 -17.19 -76.29
N THR A 205 -29.26 -16.59 -76.11
CA THR A 205 -30.41 -16.77 -77.02
C THR A 205 -30.35 -15.87 -78.25
N THR A 206 -29.73 -14.69 -78.11
CA THR A 206 -29.72 -13.66 -79.16
C THR A 206 -28.42 -13.67 -79.98
N LEU A 207 -27.38 -14.33 -79.48
CA LEU A 207 -26.06 -14.39 -80.11
C LEU A 207 -26.09 -15.05 -81.51
N TYR A 208 -26.80 -16.17 -81.67
CA TYR A 208 -26.90 -16.88 -82.95
C TYR A 208 -27.54 -16.03 -84.07
N ASN A 209 -28.37 -15.05 -83.71
CA ASN A 209 -28.96 -14.13 -84.69
C ASN A 209 -27.97 -13.04 -85.15
N ALA A 210 -26.89 -12.82 -84.39
CA ALA A 210 -25.83 -11.90 -84.74
C ALA A 210 -24.80 -12.51 -85.68
N ASN A 211 -24.54 -13.82 -85.55
CA ASN A 211 -23.73 -14.60 -86.47
C ASN A 211 -24.10 -16.09 -86.25
N ASP A 212 -24.42 -16.82 -87.33
CA ASP A 212 -24.86 -18.22 -87.25
C ASP A 212 -23.71 -19.22 -87.03
N GLU A 213 -22.47 -18.75 -87.07
CA GLU A 213 -21.27 -19.47 -86.66
C GLU A 213 -20.94 -19.25 -85.18
N TRP A 214 -21.61 -18.31 -84.50
CA TRP A 214 -21.36 -17.98 -83.09
C TRP A 214 -22.17 -18.82 -82.11
N PHE A 215 -21.49 -19.34 -81.09
CA PHE A 215 -22.07 -20.05 -79.96
C PHE A 215 -21.34 -19.72 -78.67
N CYS A 216 -22.08 -19.26 -77.66
CA CYS A 216 -21.55 -19.07 -76.32
C CYS A 216 -22.72 -19.14 -75.34
N VAL A 217 -22.59 -19.98 -74.31
CA VAL A 217 -23.46 -19.90 -73.13
C VAL A 217 -22.99 -18.70 -72.32
N GLY A 218 -23.87 -17.80 -71.89
CA GLY A 218 -23.48 -16.73 -70.96
C GLY A 218 -22.76 -17.32 -69.75
N ARG A 219 -21.79 -16.61 -69.17
CA ARG A 219 -20.86 -17.17 -68.20
C ARG A 219 -21.54 -17.75 -66.96
N ARG A 220 -22.58 -17.09 -66.45
CA ARG A 220 -23.38 -17.55 -65.30
C ARG A 220 -24.31 -18.72 -65.67
N GLY A 221 -24.39 -19.08 -66.95
CA GLY A 221 -25.20 -20.17 -67.46
C GLY A 221 -26.70 -19.91 -67.43
N THR A 222 -27.13 -18.66 -67.19
CA THR A 222 -28.54 -18.26 -67.23
C THR A 222 -28.90 -17.66 -68.60
N PRO A 223 -30.15 -17.83 -69.08
CA PRO A 223 -30.55 -17.29 -70.39
C PRO A 223 -30.53 -15.76 -70.49
N ASP A 224 -30.55 -15.06 -69.36
CA ASP A 224 -30.59 -13.60 -69.25
C ASP A 224 -29.21 -12.97 -69.03
N ASP A 225 -28.16 -13.79 -68.88
CA ASP A 225 -26.79 -13.32 -68.66
C ASP A 225 -26.26 -12.58 -69.89
N LEU A 226 -25.99 -11.29 -69.74
CA LEU A 226 -25.50 -10.43 -70.80
C LEU A 226 -23.98 -10.39 -70.83
N PHE A 227 -23.40 -10.53 -72.02
CA PHE A 227 -21.97 -10.41 -72.27
C PHE A 227 -21.71 -9.61 -73.54
N MET A 228 -20.50 -9.08 -73.71
CA MET A 228 -20.11 -8.35 -74.89
C MET A 228 -19.53 -9.31 -75.94
N ALA A 229 -20.12 -9.34 -77.13
CA ALA A 229 -19.64 -10.10 -78.28
C ALA A 229 -18.99 -9.14 -79.29
N VAL A 230 -17.81 -9.53 -79.79
CA VAL A 230 -16.97 -8.68 -80.65
C VAL A 230 -16.57 -9.46 -81.90
N ASP A 231 -16.94 -8.91 -83.06
CA ASP A 231 -16.47 -9.38 -84.37
C ASP A 231 -15.19 -8.63 -84.73
N CYS A 232 -14.04 -9.27 -84.54
CA CYS A 232 -12.76 -8.59 -84.64
C CYS A 232 -12.42 -8.21 -86.08
N ALA A 233 -12.05 -6.94 -86.29
CA ALA A 233 -11.73 -6.45 -87.62
C ALA A 233 -10.41 -7.06 -88.16
N PRO A 234 -10.43 -7.78 -89.30
CA PRO A 234 -9.22 -8.40 -89.85
C PRO A 234 -8.21 -7.33 -90.31
N GLY A 235 -6.96 -7.48 -89.87
CA GLY A 235 -5.84 -6.62 -90.29
C GLY A 235 -5.78 -5.23 -89.64
N LEU A 236 -6.65 -4.92 -88.66
CA LEU A 236 -6.57 -3.70 -87.86
C LEU A 236 -5.91 -4.01 -86.52
N THR A 237 -4.65 -3.59 -86.37
CA THR A 237 -3.91 -3.64 -85.09
C THR A 237 -4.10 -2.29 -84.39
N GLU A 238 -4.41 -2.28 -83.09
CA GLU A 238 -4.66 -1.09 -82.24
C GLU A 238 -6.11 -0.56 -82.14
N LEU A 239 -7.14 -1.37 -82.44
CA LEU A 239 -8.52 -0.99 -82.11
C LEU A 239 -8.94 -1.58 -80.75
N ALA A 240 -9.42 -0.71 -79.86
CA ALA A 240 -9.92 -1.12 -78.56
C ALA A 240 -11.36 -1.63 -78.70
N ALA A 241 -11.53 -2.94 -78.53
CA ALA A 241 -12.85 -3.57 -78.41
C ALA A 241 -13.59 -3.06 -77.17
N TRP A 242 -12.85 -2.81 -76.09
CA TRP A 242 -13.36 -2.18 -74.87
C TRP A 242 -12.28 -1.27 -74.28
N ARG A 243 -12.68 -0.14 -73.70
CA ARG A 243 -11.79 0.71 -72.92
C ARG A 243 -12.50 1.50 -71.83
N GLN A 244 -11.73 1.81 -70.78
CA GLN A 244 -12.13 2.73 -69.71
C GLN A 244 -10.90 3.44 -69.13
N SER A 245 -11.07 4.69 -68.70
CA SER A 245 -10.03 5.47 -68.03
C SER A 245 -10.22 5.48 -66.52
N PHE A 246 -9.11 5.47 -65.79
CA PHE A 246 -9.04 5.39 -64.33
C PHE A 246 -8.01 6.37 -63.78
N SER A 247 -8.34 7.04 -62.68
CA SER A 247 -7.36 7.75 -61.87
C SER A 247 -6.72 6.74 -60.91
N LEU A 248 -5.42 6.48 -61.06
CA LEU A 248 -4.69 5.51 -60.24
C LEU A 248 -3.69 6.22 -59.33
N ASP A 249 -3.55 5.69 -58.13
CA ASP A 249 -2.64 6.20 -57.10
C ASP A 249 -1.29 5.49 -57.19
N LYS A 250 -0.22 6.26 -57.04
CA LYS A 250 1.15 5.79 -56.98
C LYS A 250 1.33 4.78 -55.84
N ASP A 251 2.24 3.83 -56.06
CA ASP A 251 2.64 2.80 -55.09
C ASP A 251 1.47 1.87 -54.66
N SER A 252 0.35 1.91 -55.39
CA SER A 252 -0.78 1.01 -55.21
C SER A 252 -0.74 -0.14 -56.21
N THR A 253 -1.24 -1.29 -55.76
CA THR A 253 -1.40 -2.49 -56.60
C THR A 253 -2.84 -2.61 -57.07
N TYR A 254 -3.02 -2.69 -58.38
CA TYR A 254 -4.32 -2.94 -59.00
C TYR A 254 -4.31 -4.26 -59.75
N VAL A 255 -5.44 -4.94 -59.80
CA VAL A 255 -5.60 -6.19 -60.52
C VAL A 255 -6.80 -6.07 -61.44
N PHE A 256 -6.56 -6.35 -62.72
CA PHE A 256 -7.59 -6.52 -63.71
C PHE A 256 -7.92 -8.00 -63.81
N CYS A 257 -9.21 -8.34 -63.88
CA CYS A 257 -9.66 -9.65 -64.31
C CYS A 257 -10.84 -9.51 -65.27
N GLY A 258 -10.97 -10.48 -66.16
CA GLY A 258 -12.12 -10.60 -67.03
C GLY A 258 -12.22 -12.02 -67.55
N TYR A 259 -13.41 -12.41 -67.98
CA TYR A 259 -13.61 -13.70 -68.60
C TYR A 259 -13.81 -13.53 -70.08
N PHE A 260 -13.18 -14.42 -70.82
CA PHE A 260 -13.13 -14.37 -72.27
C PHE A 260 -13.46 -15.75 -72.83
N ASN A 261 -14.20 -15.79 -73.93
CA ASN A 261 -14.45 -17.04 -74.64
C ASN A 261 -14.32 -16.82 -76.14
N ASN A 262 -13.90 -17.85 -76.87
CA ASN A 262 -14.02 -17.88 -78.31
C ASN A 262 -15.51 -17.96 -78.67
N LEU A 263 -15.95 -17.19 -79.67
CA LEU A 263 -17.35 -17.21 -80.09
C LEU A 263 -17.67 -18.32 -81.09
N LEU A 264 -16.68 -18.98 -81.70
CA LEU A 264 -16.92 -19.95 -82.76
C LEU A 264 -17.29 -21.35 -82.26
N LEU A 265 -18.11 -22.04 -83.04
CA LEU A 265 -18.49 -23.43 -82.79
C LEU A 265 -17.28 -24.39 -82.81
N PRO A 266 -17.08 -25.22 -81.77
CA PRO A 266 -15.95 -26.13 -81.66
C PRO A 266 -16.09 -27.30 -82.62
N GLN A 267 -15.79 -27.10 -83.93
CA GLN A 267 -15.57 -28.08 -85.01
C GLN A 267 -15.10 -27.42 -86.33
N LEU A 268 -15.02 -26.09 -86.41
CA LEU A 268 -14.68 -25.37 -87.63
C LEU A 268 -13.16 -25.11 -87.71
N PRO A 269 -12.53 -25.09 -88.89
CA PRO A 269 -11.07 -24.92 -89.02
C PRO A 269 -10.66 -23.44 -89.02
N PHE A 270 -11.32 -22.60 -88.22
CA PHE A 270 -11.03 -21.19 -88.16
C PHE A 270 -9.85 -20.89 -87.23
N SER A 271 -9.37 -19.65 -87.25
CA SER A 271 -8.22 -19.24 -86.44
C SER A 271 -8.69 -18.68 -85.11
N ASP A 272 -8.11 -19.15 -84.00
CA ASP A 272 -8.47 -18.70 -82.66
C ASP A 272 -8.20 -17.18 -82.46
N PRO A 273 -9.11 -16.43 -81.81
CA PRO A 273 -8.91 -15.04 -81.47
C PRO A 273 -7.79 -14.89 -80.44
N THR A 274 -6.95 -13.88 -80.63
CA THR A 274 -5.97 -13.48 -79.63
C THR A 274 -6.40 -12.16 -79.00
N VAL A 275 -6.65 -12.20 -77.70
CA VAL A 275 -7.02 -11.03 -76.89
C VAL A 275 -5.77 -10.49 -76.21
N GLU A 276 -5.62 -9.17 -76.22
CA GLU A 276 -4.55 -8.47 -75.51
C GLU A 276 -5.12 -7.43 -74.56
N LEU A 277 -4.55 -7.31 -73.37
CA LEU A 277 -4.83 -6.20 -72.47
C LEU A 277 -3.67 -5.21 -72.53
N TRP A 278 -4.00 -3.94 -72.72
CA TRP A 278 -3.06 -2.84 -72.81
C TRP A 278 -3.34 -1.80 -71.73
N LEU A 279 -2.26 -1.33 -71.09
CA LEU A 279 -2.26 -0.19 -70.19
C LEU A 279 -1.65 1.00 -70.91
N ILE A 280 -2.45 2.06 -71.07
CA ILE A 280 -1.99 3.36 -71.56
C ILE A 280 -1.74 4.26 -70.35
N ARG A 281 -0.51 4.75 -70.25
CA ARG A 281 -0.05 5.59 -69.13
C ARG A 281 -0.37 7.07 -69.36
N PRO A 282 -0.26 7.92 -68.33
CA PRO A 282 -0.49 9.37 -68.48
C PRO A 282 0.36 10.05 -69.55
N ASP A 283 1.56 9.54 -69.81
CA ASP A 283 2.48 10.00 -70.87
C ASP A 283 2.15 9.45 -72.27
N SER A 284 1.00 8.76 -72.41
CA SER A 284 0.55 8.05 -73.63
C SER A 284 1.40 6.85 -74.04
N SER A 285 2.36 6.40 -73.23
CA SER A 285 3.07 5.15 -73.48
C SER A 285 2.13 3.95 -73.28
N LYS A 286 2.25 2.95 -74.15
CA LYS A 286 1.44 1.73 -74.13
C LYS A 286 2.27 0.56 -73.60
N THR A 287 1.75 -0.16 -72.60
CA THR A 287 2.35 -1.38 -72.05
C THR A 287 1.37 -2.53 -72.23
N ARG A 288 1.77 -3.61 -72.93
CA ARG A 288 0.95 -4.82 -73.01
C ARG A 288 1.06 -5.60 -71.70
N LEU A 289 -0.06 -5.85 -71.06
CA LEU A 289 -0.17 -6.55 -69.77
C LEU A 289 -0.25 -8.06 -69.97
N PHE A 290 -1.14 -8.52 -70.85
CA PHE A 290 -1.18 -9.92 -71.28
C PHE A 290 -1.53 -10.03 -72.77
N PHE A 291 -1.27 -11.21 -73.32
CA PHE A 291 -1.81 -11.66 -74.60
C PHE A 291 -2.19 -13.14 -74.46
N TYR A 292 -3.35 -13.54 -74.97
CA TYR A 292 -3.83 -14.91 -74.85
C TYR A 292 -4.66 -15.31 -76.07
N THR A 293 -4.45 -16.52 -76.57
CA THR A 293 -5.21 -17.09 -77.69
C THR A 293 -6.31 -17.99 -77.14
N LEU A 294 -7.57 -17.68 -77.43
CA LEU A 294 -8.73 -18.43 -76.92
C LEU A 294 -9.02 -19.61 -77.84
N GLU A 295 -8.59 -20.80 -77.42
CA GLU A 295 -8.79 -22.03 -78.18
C GLU A 295 -10.28 -22.36 -78.31
N GLU A 296 -10.73 -22.74 -79.51
CA GLU A 296 -12.10 -23.25 -79.72
C GLU A 296 -12.37 -24.55 -78.94
N THR A 297 -11.35 -25.38 -78.67
CA THR A 297 -11.55 -26.70 -78.05
C THR A 297 -10.66 -26.90 -76.81
N PRO A 298 -11.24 -27.04 -75.61
CA PRO A 298 -12.68 -26.99 -75.31
C PRO A 298 -13.24 -25.56 -75.30
N ASP A 299 -14.46 -25.37 -75.82
CA ASP A 299 -15.22 -24.12 -75.73
C ASP A 299 -15.58 -23.83 -74.25
N GLN A 300 -14.93 -22.83 -73.67
CA GLN A 300 -15.08 -22.46 -72.27
C GLN A 300 -14.67 -21.02 -72.01
N TRP A 301 -15.34 -20.39 -71.04
CA TRP A 301 -14.90 -19.13 -70.47
C TRP A 301 -13.58 -19.29 -69.73
N ILE A 302 -12.57 -18.51 -70.12
CA ILE A 302 -11.25 -18.47 -69.50
C ILE A 302 -11.12 -17.14 -68.75
N LYS A 303 -10.78 -17.22 -67.45
CA LYS A 303 -10.40 -16.05 -66.67
C LYS A 303 -9.00 -15.59 -67.07
N LEU A 304 -8.88 -14.36 -67.52
CA LEU A 304 -7.59 -13.70 -67.74
C LEU A 304 -7.42 -12.59 -66.71
N GLU A 305 -6.22 -12.46 -66.17
CA GLU A 305 -5.92 -11.50 -65.11
C GLU A 305 -4.54 -10.87 -65.30
N SER A 306 -4.36 -9.66 -64.76
CA SER A 306 -3.07 -8.99 -64.72
C SER A 306 -2.96 -8.08 -63.49
N THR A 307 -1.81 -8.16 -62.84
CA THR A 307 -1.43 -7.24 -61.75
C THR A 307 -0.66 -6.04 -62.31
N ILE A 308 -0.98 -4.85 -61.83
CA ILE A 308 -0.40 -3.59 -62.23
C ILE A 308 0.14 -2.90 -60.99
N GLN A 309 1.44 -2.58 -61.01
CA GLN A 309 2.08 -1.70 -60.04
C GLN A 309 2.15 -0.29 -60.63
N VAL A 310 1.58 0.69 -59.93
CA VAL A 310 1.43 2.06 -60.43
C VAL A 310 2.64 2.91 -60.02
N PRO A 311 3.50 3.35 -60.97
CA PRO A 311 4.73 4.06 -60.63
C PRO A 311 4.53 5.55 -60.31
N GLU A 312 3.43 6.14 -60.77
CA GLU A 312 3.09 7.55 -60.61
C GLU A 312 1.58 7.76 -60.61
N ASP A 313 1.13 8.79 -59.88
CA ASP A 313 -0.27 9.21 -59.87
C ASP A 313 -0.67 9.69 -61.27
N GLY A 314 -1.86 9.32 -61.72
CA GLY A 314 -2.37 9.88 -62.97
C GLY A 314 -3.57 9.17 -63.56
N ASN A 315 -3.98 9.64 -64.73
CA ASN A 315 -5.07 9.04 -65.50
C ASN A 315 -4.51 7.98 -66.46
N TYR A 316 -4.80 6.72 -66.15
CA TYR A 316 -4.48 5.56 -66.96
C TYR A 316 -5.70 5.13 -67.76
N GLN A 317 -5.48 4.36 -68.82
CA GLN A 317 -6.56 3.74 -69.57
C GLN A 317 -6.24 2.27 -69.79
N LEU A 318 -7.23 1.41 -69.56
CA LEU A 318 -7.15 0.01 -69.97
C LEU A 318 -7.88 -0.16 -71.29
N GLU A 319 -7.26 -0.89 -72.21
CA GLU A 319 -7.84 -1.26 -73.49
C GLU A 319 -7.73 -2.78 -73.70
N ILE A 320 -8.83 -3.38 -74.13
CA ILE A 320 -8.86 -4.77 -74.58
C ILE A 320 -8.83 -4.74 -76.11
N TRP A 321 -7.76 -5.30 -76.67
CA TRP A 321 -7.55 -5.39 -78.10
C TRP A 321 -7.76 -6.83 -78.55
N CYS A 322 -8.05 -6.96 -79.85
CA CYS A 322 -8.17 -8.24 -80.51
C CYS A 322 -7.25 -8.23 -81.73
N LEU A 323 -6.37 -9.21 -81.83
CA LEU A 323 -5.51 -9.39 -82.98
C LEU A 323 -6.18 -10.35 -83.97
N GLY A 324 -6.85 -9.77 -84.97
CA GLY A 324 -7.35 -10.51 -86.12
C GLY A 324 -6.24 -10.76 -87.14
N GLY A 325 -5.99 -12.02 -87.48
CA GLY A 325 -5.23 -12.37 -88.69
C GLY A 325 -5.99 -12.02 -89.98
N LEU A 326 -5.49 -12.49 -91.13
CA LEU A 326 -6.13 -12.26 -92.44
C LEU A 326 -7.25 -13.26 -92.78
N ASN A 327 -7.49 -14.24 -91.90
CA ASN A 327 -8.49 -15.30 -92.07
C ASN A 327 -9.81 -14.96 -91.33
N ASN A 328 -10.83 -15.82 -91.40
CA ASN A 328 -12.05 -15.64 -90.62
C ASN A 328 -11.90 -16.27 -89.22
N GLY A 329 -12.71 -15.79 -88.26
CA GLY A 329 -12.94 -16.46 -86.97
C GLY A 329 -12.28 -15.86 -85.74
N PHE A 330 -11.83 -14.61 -85.80
CA PHE A 330 -11.17 -13.96 -84.67
C PHE A 330 -12.15 -13.37 -83.65
N ASP A 331 -13.30 -14.00 -83.47
CA ASP A 331 -14.41 -13.41 -82.72
C ASP A 331 -14.42 -13.92 -81.29
N PHE A 332 -14.65 -13.01 -80.34
CA PHE A 332 -14.60 -13.37 -78.92
C PHE A 332 -15.70 -12.68 -78.12
N ALA A 333 -16.05 -13.32 -77.02
CA ALA A 333 -16.92 -12.80 -76.00
C ALA A 333 -16.09 -12.35 -74.79
N MET A 334 -16.55 -11.31 -74.11
CA MET A 334 -16.02 -10.92 -72.81
C MET A 334 -17.13 -10.64 -71.79
N ASP A 335 -16.88 -10.96 -70.53
CA ASP A 335 -17.83 -10.79 -69.44
C ASP A 335 -17.12 -10.62 -68.07
N GLU A 336 -17.85 -10.06 -67.12
CA GLU A 336 -17.45 -9.76 -65.74
C GLU A 336 -16.06 -9.12 -65.62
N LEU A 337 -15.85 -8.06 -66.40
CA LEU A 337 -14.64 -7.25 -66.31
C LEU A 337 -14.58 -6.56 -64.93
N THR A 338 -13.43 -6.64 -64.28
CA THR A 338 -13.16 -6.04 -62.98
C THR A 338 -11.78 -5.43 -62.99
N PHE A 339 -11.65 -4.28 -62.34
CA PHE A 339 -10.39 -3.62 -62.09
C PHE A 339 -10.44 -2.95 -60.73
N ARG A 340 -9.65 -3.46 -59.80
CA ARG A 340 -9.73 -3.07 -58.40
C ARG A 340 -8.35 -3.01 -57.77
N THR A 341 -8.24 -2.29 -56.67
CA THR A 341 -7.07 -2.40 -55.80
C THR A 341 -7.09 -3.76 -55.10
N CYS A 342 -5.93 -4.36 -54.91
CA CYS A 342 -5.78 -5.57 -54.08
C CYS A 342 -4.67 -5.32 -53.08
N ARG A 343 -4.88 -5.71 -51.82
CA ARG A 343 -3.88 -5.57 -50.76
C ARG A 343 -3.60 -6.94 -50.13
N PRO A 344 -2.39 -7.15 -49.61
CA PRO A 344 -2.10 -8.34 -48.82
C PRO A 344 -3.13 -8.49 -47.71
N SER A 345 -3.58 -9.71 -47.44
CA SER A 345 -4.15 -10.05 -46.14
C SER A 345 -3.05 -9.86 -45.10
N PHE A 346 -2.91 -8.63 -44.61
CA PHE A 346 -1.89 -8.28 -43.64
C PHE A 346 -2.26 -8.86 -42.28
N ILE A 347 -1.86 -10.11 -42.01
CA ILE A 347 -1.99 -10.69 -40.69
C ILE A 347 -0.93 -10.01 -39.82
N CYS A 348 -1.36 -9.25 -38.80
CA CYS A 348 -0.47 -8.92 -37.68
C CYS A 348 -0.07 -10.24 -37.01
N ASP A 349 1.05 -10.82 -37.45
CA ASP A 349 1.63 -12.05 -36.89
C ASP A 349 2.61 -11.75 -35.75
N ILE A 350 2.45 -10.57 -35.12
CA ILE A 350 3.21 -10.24 -33.93
C ILE A 350 2.69 -11.10 -32.78
N SER A 351 3.58 -11.93 -32.24
CA SER A 351 3.28 -12.80 -31.11
C SER A 351 4.36 -12.61 -30.06
N PRO A 352 4.13 -11.76 -29.04
CA PRO A 352 5.05 -11.59 -27.95
C PRO A 352 4.82 -12.66 -26.88
N SER A 353 5.92 -13.14 -26.32
CA SER A 353 5.96 -13.98 -25.13
C SER A 353 7.01 -13.45 -24.17
N ILE A 354 6.85 -13.73 -22.87
CA ILE A 354 7.81 -13.32 -21.84
C ILE A 354 8.49 -14.58 -21.31
N VAL A 355 9.82 -14.62 -21.41
CA VAL A 355 10.65 -15.64 -20.78
C VAL A 355 11.15 -15.12 -19.44
N VAL A 356 10.98 -15.92 -18.40
CA VAL A 356 11.48 -15.63 -17.05
C VAL A 356 12.77 -16.38 -16.82
N GLU A 357 13.80 -15.65 -16.40
CA GLU A 357 15.00 -16.23 -15.82
C GLU A 357 15.13 -15.74 -14.38
N GLN A 358 15.00 -16.65 -13.43
CA GLN A 358 15.24 -16.34 -12.04
C GLN A 358 16.73 -16.50 -11.72
N ILE A 359 17.37 -15.40 -11.33
CA ILE A 359 18.80 -15.34 -11.00
C ILE A 359 18.92 -15.11 -9.50
N GLY A 360 18.84 -16.19 -8.73
CA GLY A 360 18.76 -16.10 -7.27
C GLY A 360 17.32 -15.86 -6.79
N CYS A 361 17.14 -15.34 -5.58
CA CYS A 361 15.84 -15.43 -4.91
C CYS A 361 15.07 -14.10 -4.82
N ASN A 362 15.70 -12.98 -5.15
CA ASN A 362 15.03 -11.68 -5.28
C ASN A 362 15.20 -11.04 -6.66
N GLN A 363 16.00 -11.64 -7.54
CA GLN A 363 16.27 -11.09 -8.86
C GLN A 363 15.63 -11.97 -9.94
N ILE A 364 14.81 -11.32 -10.76
CA ILE A 364 14.23 -11.91 -11.97
C ILE A 364 14.57 -11.06 -13.16
N ASN A 365 14.97 -11.74 -14.23
CA ASN A 365 15.08 -11.15 -15.55
C ASN A 365 13.88 -11.56 -16.41
N LEU A 366 13.27 -10.59 -17.08
CA LEU A 366 12.21 -10.82 -18.05
C LEU A 366 12.75 -10.50 -19.44
N PHE A 367 12.67 -11.47 -20.35
CA PHE A 367 13.11 -11.34 -21.73
C PHE A 367 11.92 -11.48 -22.69
N PRO A 368 11.59 -10.45 -23.47
CA PRO A 368 10.65 -10.57 -24.55
C PRO A 368 11.18 -11.50 -25.65
N ALA A 369 10.37 -12.47 -26.05
CA ALA A 369 10.55 -13.22 -27.28
C ALA A 369 9.36 -12.93 -28.20
N THR A 370 9.62 -12.18 -29.27
CA THR A 370 8.58 -11.65 -30.17
C THR A 370 8.85 -12.07 -31.62
N THR A 371 7.81 -12.56 -32.30
CA THR A 371 7.77 -12.70 -33.78
C THR A 371 7.18 -11.44 -34.42
N GLY A 372 7.44 -11.19 -35.70
CA GLY A 372 6.94 -10.01 -36.43
C GLY A 372 8.05 -9.27 -37.18
N GLN A 373 7.75 -8.07 -37.67
CA GLN A 373 8.71 -7.29 -38.46
C GLN A 373 9.50 -6.30 -37.59
N ALA A 374 10.80 -6.54 -37.40
CA ALA A 374 11.67 -5.63 -36.68
C ALA A 374 11.89 -4.29 -37.44
N PRO A 375 12.18 -3.16 -36.76
CA PRO A 375 12.41 -3.01 -35.31
C PRO A 375 11.13 -3.11 -34.44
N PHE A 376 11.32 -3.52 -33.18
CA PHE A 376 10.24 -3.58 -32.17
C PHE A 376 10.37 -2.44 -31.16
N SER A 377 9.24 -1.97 -30.63
CA SER A 377 9.16 -1.14 -29.43
C SER A 377 8.37 -1.84 -28.33
N TYR A 378 8.79 -1.65 -27.08
CA TYR A 378 8.25 -2.35 -25.92
C TYR A 378 7.60 -1.36 -24.96
N GLN A 379 6.51 -1.76 -24.33
CA GLN A 379 5.87 -1.03 -23.24
C GLN A 379 5.41 -2.01 -22.16
N TRP A 380 6.02 -1.93 -20.98
CA TRP A 380 5.69 -2.77 -19.84
C TRP A 380 4.61 -2.14 -18.94
N SER A 381 3.90 -2.96 -18.19
CA SER A 381 2.84 -2.55 -17.25
C SER A 381 3.32 -1.62 -16.13
N ASP A 382 4.62 -1.58 -15.83
CA ASP A 382 5.22 -0.64 -14.88
C ASP A 382 5.77 0.64 -15.55
N GLY A 383 5.50 0.82 -16.84
CA GLY A 383 5.80 2.03 -17.62
C GLY A 383 7.17 2.06 -18.29
N SER A 384 8.02 1.05 -18.11
CA SER A 384 9.32 0.99 -18.80
C SER A 384 9.16 0.62 -20.28
N THR A 385 10.09 1.12 -21.10
CA THR A 385 10.18 0.84 -22.53
C THR A 385 11.45 0.07 -22.92
N GLU A 386 12.19 -0.43 -21.93
CA GLU A 386 13.33 -1.30 -22.16
C GLU A 386 12.88 -2.66 -22.66
N GLN A 387 13.64 -3.26 -23.58
CA GLN A 387 13.36 -4.61 -24.07
C GLN A 387 13.47 -5.62 -22.92
N ASP A 388 14.68 -5.79 -22.38
CA ASP A 388 14.95 -6.72 -21.28
C ASP A 388 14.76 -6.02 -19.94
N ARG A 389 14.22 -6.74 -18.95
CA ARG A 389 13.98 -6.19 -17.61
C ARG A 389 14.80 -6.95 -16.58
N VAL A 390 15.45 -6.22 -15.68
CA VAL A 390 16.07 -6.76 -14.47
C VAL A 390 15.32 -6.18 -13.28
N LEU A 391 14.69 -7.04 -12.49
CA LEU A 391 13.83 -6.67 -11.38
C LEU A 391 14.37 -7.23 -10.08
N PHE A 392 14.30 -6.42 -9.02
CA PHE A 392 14.57 -6.83 -7.64
C PHE A 392 13.27 -6.78 -6.85
N LEU A 393 12.70 -7.95 -6.57
CA LEU A 393 11.36 -8.12 -6.01
C LEU A 393 11.41 -8.82 -4.65
N ASN A 394 10.46 -8.48 -3.79
CA ASN A 394 10.24 -9.19 -2.54
C ASN A 394 9.53 -10.52 -2.80
N CYS A 395 9.45 -11.37 -1.79
CA CYS A 395 8.67 -12.61 -1.92
C CYS A 395 7.18 -12.29 -2.07
N GLY A 396 6.52 -12.97 -2.99
CA GLY A 396 5.14 -12.67 -3.36
C GLY A 396 4.81 -13.02 -4.81
N ASN A 397 3.57 -12.72 -5.19
CA ASN A 397 3.06 -12.96 -6.53
C ASN A 397 3.07 -11.67 -7.34
N TYR A 398 3.56 -11.76 -8.58
CA TYR A 398 3.69 -10.64 -9.50
C TYR A 398 3.04 -10.97 -10.83
N THR A 399 2.48 -9.95 -11.46
CA THR A 399 1.97 -10.01 -12.84
C THR A 399 2.55 -8.85 -13.62
N TYR A 400 3.21 -9.16 -14.73
CA TYR A 400 3.74 -8.19 -15.67
C TYR A 400 3.06 -8.37 -17.03
N CYS A 401 2.59 -7.28 -17.61
CA CYS A 401 2.08 -7.26 -18.97
C CYS A 401 3.04 -6.48 -19.86
N LEU A 402 3.19 -6.96 -21.09
CA LEU A 402 4.05 -6.40 -22.12
C LEU A 402 3.20 -6.16 -23.37
N THR A 403 3.22 -4.92 -23.84
CA THR A 403 2.77 -4.54 -25.17
C THR A 403 4.00 -4.41 -26.08
N VAL A 404 3.97 -5.05 -27.24
CA VAL A 404 5.03 -4.92 -28.25
C VAL A 404 4.43 -4.39 -29.55
N THR A 405 5.07 -3.36 -30.12
CA THR A 405 4.75 -2.82 -31.44
C THR A 405 5.86 -3.18 -32.43
N ASP A 406 5.51 -3.64 -33.63
CA ASP A 406 6.47 -3.92 -34.70
C ASP A 406 6.66 -2.73 -35.68
N ALA A 407 7.54 -2.89 -36.67
CA ALA A 407 7.85 -1.85 -37.65
C ALA A 407 6.68 -1.46 -38.56
N ASN A 408 5.70 -2.34 -38.69
CA ASN A 408 4.48 -2.10 -39.47
C ASN A 408 3.37 -1.46 -38.62
N GLY A 409 3.61 -1.25 -37.32
CA GLY A 409 2.64 -0.67 -36.40
C GLY A 409 1.64 -1.66 -35.82
N CYS A 410 1.88 -2.97 -35.96
CA CYS A 410 1.09 -3.99 -35.28
C CYS A 410 1.40 -4.00 -33.79
N GLU A 411 0.37 -4.07 -32.94
CA GLU A 411 0.54 -4.26 -31.50
C GLU A 411 -0.06 -5.58 -31.03
N ALA A 412 0.66 -6.25 -30.13
CA ALA A 412 0.12 -7.37 -29.36
C ALA A 412 0.54 -7.26 -27.89
N ASP A 413 -0.36 -7.76 -27.04
CA ASP A 413 -0.24 -7.75 -25.60
C ASP A 413 -0.04 -9.18 -25.07
N THR A 414 0.83 -9.35 -24.08
CA THR A 414 0.98 -10.62 -23.35
C THR A 414 1.20 -10.35 -21.87
N CYS A 415 0.63 -11.17 -21.00
CA CYS A 415 0.80 -11.05 -19.56
C CYS A 415 1.37 -12.35 -19.00
N LEU A 416 2.22 -12.20 -18.00
CA LEU A 416 2.87 -13.29 -17.30
C LEU A 416 2.72 -13.08 -15.80
N SER A 417 2.28 -14.13 -15.12
CA SER A 417 2.28 -14.19 -13.65
C SER A 417 3.31 -15.19 -13.15
N PHE A 418 4.07 -14.79 -12.13
CA PHE A 418 5.06 -15.64 -11.47
C PHE A 418 5.10 -15.31 -9.97
N SER A 419 5.70 -16.21 -9.19
CA SER A 419 5.87 -16.03 -7.75
C SER A 419 7.35 -16.07 -7.39
N ILE A 420 7.79 -15.09 -6.60
CA ILE A 420 9.05 -15.17 -5.89
C ILE A 420 8.81 -15.97 -4.63
N ILE A 421 9.32 -17.20 -4.61
CA ILE A 421 9.27 -18.11 -3.47
C ILE A 421 10.68 -18.54 -3.08
N ASP A 422 10.84 -18.81 -1.80
CA ASP A 422 11.99 -19.50 -1.26
C ASP A 422 11.48 -20.73 -0.51
N ASP A 423 11.90 -21.91 -0.96
CA ASP A 423 11.53 -23.20 -0.34
C ASP A 423 12.65 -23.71 0.59
N GLY A 424 13.79 -23.01 0.65
CA GLY A 424 14.85 -23.26 1.61
C GLY A 424 14.44 -22.76 2.98
N LEU A 425 14.62 -23.59 4.02
CA LEU A 425 14.50 -23.09 5.39
C LEU A 425 15.86 -22.57 5.84
N PRO A 426 15.92 -21.40 6.50
CA PRO A 426 17.18 -20.87 6.98
C PRO A 426 17.74 -21.77 8.08
N THR A 427 19.07 -21.87 8.13
CA THR A 427 19.78 -22.65 9.14
C THR A 427 20.51 -21.72 10.10
N ILE A 428 20.52 -22.08 11.39
CA ILE A 428 21.24 -21.34 12.42
C ILE A 428 22.35 -22.19 13.01
N SER A 429 23.56 -21.64 13.06
CA SER A 429 24.58 -22.12 13.97
C SER A 429 24.38 -21.41 15.31
N CYS A 430 23.96 -22.17 16.31
CA CYS A 430 23.64 -21.62 17.61
C CYS A 430 24.84 -20.88 18.21
N PRO A 431 24.60 -19.71 18.82
CA PRO A 431 25.60 -19.05 19.65
C PRO A 431 26.18 -20.04 20.66
N ALA A 432 27.49 -19.96 20.90
CA ALA A 432 28.11 -20.71 21.98
C ALA A 432 27.53 -20.24 23.33
N LEU A 433 27.60 -21.10 24.35
CA LEU A 433 27.27 -20.71 25.73
C LEU A 433 28.11 -19.49 26.10
N ASP A 434 27.44 -18.40 26.47
CA ASP A 434 28.09 -17.12 26.70
C ASP A 434 27.92 -16.68 28.16
N THR A 435 29.02 -16.17 28.72
CA THR A 435 29.07 -15.56 30.04
C THR A 435 29.43 -14.10 29.85
N LEU A 436 28.45 -13.22 30.06
CA LEU A 436 28.67 -11.79 29.96
C LEU A 436 28.87 -11.20 31.35
N GLN A 437 29.89 -10.35 31.46
CA GLN A 437 30.21 -9.64 32.69
C GLN A 437 30.03 -8.14 32.47
N LEU A 438 29.06 -7.56 33.16
CA LEU A 438 28.77 -6.13 33.11
C LEU A 438 29.84 -5.35 33.91
N PRO A 439 30.26 -4.17 33.43
CA PRO A 439 31.10 -3.23 34.18
C PRO A 439 30.47 -2.82 35.53
N SER A 440 31.29 -2.34 36.46
CA SER A 440 30.85 -1.95 37.81
C SER A 440 29.86 -0.79 37.88
N ASP A 441 29.68 -0.04 36.78
CA ASP A 441 28.76 1.09 36.65
C ASP A 441 27.50 0.75 35.82
N ARG A 442 27.33 -0.52 35.40
CA ARG A 442 26.20 -0.98 34.59
C ARG A 442 25.57 -2.23 35.16
N CYS A 443 24.27 -2.17 35.39
CA CYS A 443 23.55 -3.18 36.17
C CYS A 443 22.46 -3.90 35.39
N PHE A 444 22.26 -3.50 34.13
CA PHE A 444 21.36 -4.15 33.20
C PHE A 444 22.08 -4.41 31.89
N PHE A 445 21.77 -5.55 31.29
CA PHE A 445 22.12 -5.89 29.93
C PHE A 445 21.03 -5.42 28.98
N THR A 446 21.43 -4.89 27.82
CA THR A 446 20.53 -4.48 26.75
C THR A 446 20.62 -5.45 25.56
N PRO A 447 19.51 -5.75 24.86
CA PRO A 447 19.45 -6.72 23.76
C PRO A 447 20.38 -6.44 22.57
N THR A 448 20.85 -5.21 22.42
CA THR A 448 21.84 -4.80 21.40
C THR A 448 23.19 -5.50 21.54
N GLU A 449 23.46 -6.11 22.70
CA GLU A 449 24.69 -6.83 23.03
C GLU A 449 24.51 -8.37 22.98
N LEU A 450 23.41 -8.87 22.40
CA LEU A 450 23.18 -10.32 22.26
C LEU A 450 24.30 -10.99 21.46
N PRO A 451 24.72 -12.20 21.86
CA PRO A 451 25.81 -12.90 21.21
C PRO A 451 25.49 -13.17 19.74
N ALA A 452 26.50 -13.01 18.87
CA ALA A 452 26.34 -13.25 17.45
C ALA A 452 26.07 -14.73 17.17
N GLY A 453 24.89 -15.04 16.63
CA GLY A 453 24.64 -16.28 15.90
C GLY A 453 24.98 -16.08 14.42
N THR A 454 25.36 -17.14 13.72
CA THR A 454 25.47 -17.11 12.26
C THR A 454 24.28 -17.84 11.67
N VAL A 455 23.52 -17.13 10.84
CA VAL A 455 22.44 -17.70 10.05
C VAL A 455 22.88 -17.78 8.60
N GLU A 456 22.64 -18.94 8.00
CA GLU A 456 22.92 -19.20 6.60
C GLU A 456 21.65 -19.65 5.92
N ASP A 457 21.43 -19.12 4.72
CA ASP A 457 20.31 -19.44 3.88
C ASP A 457 20.73 -19.41 2.41
N ASN A 458 20.12 -20.25 1.57
CA ASN A 458 20.45 -20.35 0.15
C ASN A 458 19.99 -19.14 -0.69
N CYS A 459 19.07 -18.36 -0.14
CA CYS A 459 18.34 -17.28 -0.81
C CYS A 459 18.49 -15.93 -0.11
N SER A 460 18.93 -15.92 1.14
CA SER A 460 19.19 -14.71 1.93
C SER A 460 20.62 -14.70 2.48
N PRO A 461 21.55 -13.94 1.86
CA PRO A 461 22.87 -13.73 2.46
C PRO A 461 22.81 -12.96 3.80
N ASN A 462 21.65 -12.39 4.14
CA ASN A 462 21.39 -11.65 5.38
C ASN A 462 20.11 -12.16 6.07
N ALA A 463 19.95 -13.48 6.24
CA ALA A 463 18.89 -13.99 7.11
C ALA A 463 18.98 -13.34 8.50
N GLU A 464 17.84 -13.19 9.18
CA GLU A 464 17.75 -12.52 10.48
C GLU A 464 17.50 -13.53 11.60
N ILE A 465 17.86 -13.15 12.83
CA ILE A 465 17.58 -13.94 14.03
C ILE A 465 16.51 -13.20 14.83
N LEU A 466 15.35 -13.84 15.01
CA LEU A 466 14.34 -13.40 15.96
C LEU A 466 14.67 -13.96 17.35
N TRP A 467 14.87 -13.03 18.28
CA TRP A 467 15.26 -13.31 19.65
C TRP A 467 14.05 -13.37 20.59
N SER A 468 13.98 -14.43 21.39
CA SER A 468 12.94 -14.59 22.41
C SER A 468 13.50 -15.12 23.72
N LEU A 469 12.96 -14.63 24.84
CA LEU A 469 13.22 -15.12 26.19
C LEU A 469 12.29 -16.30 26.49
N LEU A 470 12.82 -17.41 26.98
CA LEU A 470 12.02 -18.56 27.38
C LEU A 470 11.59 -18.44 28.85
N VAL A 471 10.34 -18.05 29.10
CA VAL A 471 9.76 -17.96 30.45
C VAL A 471 8.83 -19.15 30.66
N ASN A 472 9.15 -20.05 31.58
CA ASN A 472 8.39 -21.29 31.82
C ASN A 472 8.15 -22.15 30.56
N GLY A 473 9.11 -22.14 29.63
CA GLY A 473 9.00 -22.87 28.36
C GLY A 473 8.18 -22.16 27.28
N VAL A 474 7.68 -20.95 27.53
CA VAL A 474 6.97 -20.13 26.53
C VAL A 474 7.91 -19.04 26.01
N PRO A 475 8.11 -18.93 24.68
CA PRO A 475 8.86 -17.83 24.10
C PRO A 475 8.13 -16.50 24.29
N GLN A 476 8.85 -15.48 24.73
CA GLN A 476 8.40 -14.09 24.81
C GLN A 476 9.34 -13.24 23.95
N THR A 477 8.81 -12.40 23.08
CA THR A 477 9.62 -11.52 22.22
C THR A 477 10.41 -10.54 23.08
N ILE A 478 11.70 -10.38 22.78
CA ILE A 478 12.56 -9.37 23.43
C ILE A 478 12.41 -8.06 22.67
N LEU A 479 12.05 -6.99 23.37
CA LEU A 479 11.96 -5.64 22.82
C LEU A 479 13.29 -4.89 23.01
N PRO A 480 13.63 -3.91 22.15
CA PRO A 480 14.89 -3.18 22.24
C PRO A 480 15.17 -2.50 23.58
N ASP A 481 14.11 -2.12 24.31
CA ASP A 481 14.18 -1.41 25.59
C ASP A 481 14.08 -2.35 26.81
N ASP A 482 14.09 -3.68 26.61
CA ASP A 482 14.06 -4.63 27.72
C ASP A 482 15.38 -4.62 28.50
N GLU A 483 15.29 -4.50 29.82
CA GLU A 483 16.45 -4.51 30.72
C GLU A 483 16.57 -5.85 31.45
N PHE A 484 17.72 -6.52 31.30
CA PHE A 484 17.99 -7.82 31.93
C PHE A 484 18.98 -7.65 33.08
N PRO A 485 18.58 -7.84 34.36
CA PRO A 485 19.51 -7.82 35.48
C PRO A 485 20.47 -9.03 35.46
N PRO A 486 21.52 -9.06 36.30
CA PRO A 486 22.36 -10.25 36.46
C PRO A 486 21.54 -11.50 36.80
N GLY A 487 21.82 -12.60 36.11
CA GLY A 487 21.04 -13.83 36.19
C GLY A 487 21.29 -14.77 35.02
N ASP A 488 20.64 -15.93 35.08
CA ASP A 488 20.67 -16.95 34.04
C ASP A 488 19.41 -16.87 33.18
N TYR A 489 19.58 -16.65 31.87
CA TYR A 489 18.50 -16.50 30.91
C TYR A 489 18.58 -17.57 29.84
N MET A 490 17.47 -18.30 29.65
CA MET A 490 17.35 -19.22 28.52
C MET A 490 16.75 -18.47 27.34
N LEU A 491 17.54 -18.31 26.29
CA LEU A 491 17.14 -17.62 25.06
C LEU A 491 16.83 -18.62 23.97
N LEU A 492 15.92 -18.25 23.07
CA LEU A 492 15.57 -18.98 21.86
C LEU A 492 15.83 -18.09 20.65
N ALA A 493 16.77 -18.54 19.81
CA ALA A 493 17.14 -17.90 18.56
C ALA A 493 16.39 -18.61 17.42
N THR A 494 15.53 -17.86 16.72
CA THR A 494 14.71 -18.37 15.62
C THR A 494 15.19 -17.74 14.31
N PRO A 495 15.81 -18.51 13.40
CA PRO A 495 16.21 -17.98 12.10
C PRO A 495 14.99 -17.72 11.22
N ILE A 496 14.92 -16.54 10.64
CA ILE A 496 13.91 -16.14 9.66
C ILE A 496 14.61 -15.62 8.40
N ASP A 497 14.15 -16.04 7.24
CA ASP A 497 14.72 -15.59 5.96
C ASP A 497 13.96 -14.38 5.39
N PHE A 498 14.37 -13.96 4.19
CA PHE A 498 13.78 -12.85 3.44
C PHE A 498 12.31 -13.08 3.01
N CYS A 499 11.92 -14.34 2.79
CA CYS A 499 10.54 -14.73 2.50
C CYS A 499 9.70 -14.98 3.76
N ASN A 500 10.26 -14.75 4.94
CA ASN A 500 9.70 -15.07 6.24
C ASN A 500 9.52 -16.57 6.52
N ASN A 501 10.26 -17.46 5.83
CA ASN A 501 10.28 -18.85 6.27
C ASN A 501 11.04 -18.98 7.59
N VAL A 502 10.52 -19.82 8.45
CA VAL A 502 11.03 -20.00 9.81
C VAL A 502 11.80 -21.31 9.87
N GLY A 503 13.11 -21.20 10.09
CA GLY A 503 13.98 -22.34 10.26
C GLY A 503 13.87 -22.97 11.64
N GLN A 504 14.56 -24.09 11.85
CA GLN A 504 14.55 -24.77 13.14
C GLN A 504 15.23 -23.89 14.20
N PRO A 505 14.52 -23.51 15.28
CA PRO A 505 15.11 -22.65 16.30
C PRO A 505 16.07 -23.45 17.19
N CYS A 506 16.94 -22.74 17.90
CA CYS A 506 17.73 -23.35 18.97
C CYS A 506 17.79 -22.49 20.22
N SER A 507 17.96 -23.16 21.35
CA SER A 507 18.08 -22.52 22.66
C SER A 507 19.49 -22.62 23.22
N PHE A 508 19.89 -21.58 23.94
CA PHE A 508 21.12 -21.57 24.72
C PHE A 508 20.93 -20.80 26.02
N LEU A 509 21.88 -20.99 26.93
CA LEU A 509 21.92 -20.32 28.22
C LEU A 509 22.87 -19.10 28.12
N LEU A 510 22.36 -17.92 28.48
CA LEU A 510 23.12 -16.69 28.66
C LEU A 510 23.21 -16.41 30.16
N THR A 511 24.43 -16.40 30.70
CA THR A 511 24.68 -16.04 32.10
C THR A 511 25.22 -14.61 32.17
N ILE A 512 24.48 -13.73 32.84
CA ILE A 512 24.83 -12.32 33.04
C ILE A 512 25.30 -12.13 34.47
N SER A 513 26.50 -11.59 34.64
CA SER A 513 27.09 -11.28 35.95
C SER A 513 27.45 -9.79 36.03
N SER A 514 27.47 -9.22 37.24
CA SER A 514 27.91 -7.84 37.47
C SER A 514 29.24 -7.81 38.24
N LEU A 515 30.08 -6.84 37.93
CA LEU A 515 31.29 -6.51 38.70
C LEU A 515 31.02 -5.59 39.90
N ASP A 516 29.78 -5.15 40.09
CA ASP A 516 29.45 -4.31 41.22
C ASP A 516 29.66 -5.03 42.56
N THR A 517 30.44 -4.39 43.43
CA THR A 517 30.80 -4.86 44.77
C THR A 517 30.33 -3.90 45.86
N ILE A 518 29.69 -2.80 45.47
CA ILE A 518 29.14 -1.80 46.37
C ILE A 518 27.87 -2.39 46.98
N LYS A 519 27.70 -2.24 48.30
CA LYS A 519 26.51 -2.73 48.99
C LYS A 519 25.44 -1.65 49.01
N PRO A 520 24.14 -2.04 49.04
CA PRO A 520 23.05 -1.10 49.20
C PRO A 520 23.22 -0.15 50.38
N LEU A 521 22.91 1.13 50.16
CA LEU A 521 22.80 2.13 51.21
C LEU A 521 21.41 2.04 51.86
N LEU A 522 21.42 1.78 53.17
CA LEU A 522 20.23 1.79 54.03
C LEU A 522 20.51 2.74 55.21
N GLU A 523 19.69 3.78 55.38
CA GLU A 523 19.83 4.71 56.50
C GLU A 523 19.13 4.13 57.75
N CYS A 524 19.86 4.04 58.87
CA CYS A 524 19.46 3.21 60.01
C CYS A 524 19.48 4.01 61.32
N PRO A 525 18.35 4.51 61.84
CA PRO A 525 18.41 5.28 63.08
C PRO A 525 17.32 4.93 64.10
N TRP A 526 17.36 3.80 64.82
CA TRP A 526 16.46 3.58 65.96
C TRP A 526 17.06 2.70 67.07
N SER A 527 17.45 3.31 68.18
CA SER A 527 17.60 2.59 69.46
C SER A 527 17.12 3.51 70.57
N ASP A 528 15.89 3.31 71.02
CA ASP A 528 15.25 4.16 72.02
C ASP A 528 14.22 3.33 72.78
N ALA A 529 13.99 3.71 74.04
CA ALA A 529 12.88 3.21 74.84
C ALA A 529 11.67 4.14 74.66
N TYR A 530 10.52 3.57 74.30
CA TYR A 530 9.29 4.33 74.04
C TYR A 530 8.19 3.91 75.01
N ALA A 531 7.41 4.90 75.48
CA ALA A 531 6.22 4.63 76.29
C ALA A 531 5.12 3.98 75.44
N GLY A 532 4.55 2.88 75.92
CA GLY A 532 3.42 2.20 75.29
C GLY A 532 2.08 2.86 75.64
N GLU A 533 1.07 2.61 74.81
CA GLU A 533 -0.33 2.94 75.11
C GLU A 533 -1.08 1.64 75.43
N THR A 534 -1.73 1.60 76.59
CA THR A 534 -2.58 0.47 76.97
C THR A 534 -3.95 0.64 76.33
N ASN A 535 -4.33 -0.29 75.47
CA ASN A 535 -5.65 -0.26 74.83
C ASN A 535 -6.77 -0.73 75.80
N SER A 536 -8.02 -0.65 75.34
CA SER A 536 -9.20 -1.07 76.13
C SER A 536 -9.22 -2.55 76.54
N ASP A 537 -8.35 -3.37 75.95
CA ASP A 537 -8.22 -4.81 76.23
C ASP A 537 -7.06 -5.11 77.19
N GLY A 538 -6.38 -4.09 77.72
CA GLY A 538 -5.27 -4.25 78.68
C GLY A 538 -3.92 -4.59 78.05
N LEU A 539 -3.79 -4.52 76.72
CA LEU A 539 -2.52 -4.77 76.02
C LEU A 539 -1.72 -3.48 75.87
N CYS A 540 -0.50 -3.47 76.40
CA CYS A 540 0.48 -2.40 76.22
C CYS A 540 1.18 -2.57 74.87
N THR A 541 0.99 -1.61 73.95
CA THR A 541 1.58 -1.64 72.60
C THR A 541 2.04 -0.26 72.13
N ARG A 542 2.93 -0.19 71.14
CA ARG A 542 3.37 1.04 70.48
C ARG A 542 3.47 0.83 68.97
N LEU A 543 2.94 1.78 68.19
CA LEU A 543 3.05 1.80 66.74
C LEU A 543 4.32 2.52 66.28
N PHE A 544 5.09 1.90 65.39
CA PHE A 544 6.25 2.49 64.71
C PHE A 544 5.95 2.65 63.23
N ASP A 545 6.43 3.76 62.64
CA ASP A 545 6.28 4.05 61.22
C ASP A 545 7.63 3.99 60.52
N PHE A 546 7.83 2.93 59.74
CA PHE A 546 8.99 2.67 58.89
C PHE A 546 8.68 2.91 57.41
N SER A 547 7.57 3.59 57.08
CA SER A 547 7.11 3.75 55.70
C SER A 547 8.08 4.57 54.82
N ASN A 548 8.97 5.36 55.44
CA ASN A 548 10.01 6.14 54.73
C ASN A 548 11.35 5.40 54.60
N LEU A 549 11.45 4.13 55.02
CA LEU A 549 12.68 3.36 54.91
C LEU A 549 12.89 2.89 53.47
N ILE A 550 13.72 3.60 52.72
CA ILE A 550 14.07 3.30 51.33
C ILE A 550 15.53 2.82 51.28
N ALA A 551 15.76 1.68 50.66
CA ALA A 551 17.09 1.23 50.29
C ALA A 551 17.45 1.78 48.92
N ASN A 552 18.67 2.29 48.77
CA ASN A 552 19.16 2.84 47.51
C ASN A 552 20.48 2.16 47.16
N ASP A 553 20.70 1.89 45.88
CA ASP A 553 21.98 1.38 45.38
C ASP A 553 22.22 1.91 43.97
N LEU A 554 23.48 1.92 43.51
CA LEU A 554 23.81 2.30 42.13
C LEU A 554 23.17 1.34 41.13
N CYS A 555 23.12 0.05 41.48
CA CYS A 555 22.47 -0.99 40.69
C CYS A 555 20.98 -1.15 40.96
N GLY A 556 20.39 -0.32 41.82
CA GLY A 556 19.01 -0.50 42.27
C GLY A 556 18.84 -1.68 43.22
N ILE A 557 17.65 -1.84 43.78
CA ILE A 557 17.35 -2.87 44.79
C ILE A 557 16.57 -4.01 44.17
N ALA A 558 17.14 -5.21 44.16
CA ALA A 558 16.48 -6.41 43.69
C ALA A 558 15.48 -6.95 44.72
N GLU A 559 15.85 -6.89 46.00
CA GLU A 559 15.03 -7.43 47.08
C GLU A 559 15.25 -6.63 48.38
N GLN A 560 14.16 -6.34 49.08
CA GLN A 560 14.17 -5.82 50.44
C GLN A 560 13.30 -6.70 51.33
N THR A 561 13.78 -7.04 52.52
CA THR A 561 13.06 -7.89 53.49
C THR A 561 13.24 -7.36 54.90
N TRP A 562 12.33 -7.73 55.80
CA TRP A 562 12.44 -7.40 57.22
C TRP A 562 11.98 -8.56 58.10
N SER A 563 12.50 -8.61 59.32
CA SER A 563 12.08 -9.52 60.37
C SER A 563 12.15 -8.85 61.74
N VAL A 564 11.22 -9.15 62.62
CA VAL A 564 11.22 -8.72 64.02
C VAL A 564 11.16 -9.94 64.93
N SER A 565 11.90 -9.91 66.04
CA SER A 565 11.98 -10.98 67.04
C SER A 565 12.00 -10.42 68.46
N GLY A 566 11.88 -11.26 69.49
CA GLY A 566 11.79 -10.82 70.90
C GLY A 566 10.33 -10.80 71.38
N SER A 567 9.90 -9.71 72.04
CA SER A 567 8.51 -9.55 72.49
C SER A 567 7.49 -9.57 71.36
N THR A 568 7.88 -9.12 70.15
CA THR A 568 7.06 -9.19 68.93
C THR A 568 7.78 -9.99 67.87
N ILE A 569 7.08 -10.87 67.15
CA ILE A 569 7.64 -11.71 66.08
C ILE A 569 6.89 -11.45 64.77
N GLY A 570 7.64 -11.24 63.68
CA GLY A 570 7.08 -10.99 62.35
C GLY A 570 8.14 -10.98 61.26
N GLN A 571 7.72 -11.08 60.00
CA GLN A 571 8.61 -10.99 58.83
C GLN A 571 7.80 -10.53 57.60
N GLY A 572 8.49 -9.96 56.61
CA GLY A 572 7.87 -9.56 55.35
C GLY A 572 8.86 -9.14 54.27
N THR A 573 8.33 -8.94 53.07
CA THR A 573 9.04 -8.36 51.90
C THR A 573 8.71 -6.87 51.79
N GLY A 574 9.66 -6.07 51.30
CA GLY A 574 9.57 -4.61 51.20
C GLY A 574 9.97 -3.89 52.50
N ALA A 575 9.58 -2.62 52.63
CA ALA A 575 9.72 -1.88 53.87
C ALA A 575 8.67 -2.36 54.92
N PRO A 576 8.99 -2.36 56.24
CA PRO A 576 8.05 -2.80 57.28
C PRO A 576 6.75 -1.98 57.35
N GLY A 577 6.75 -0.72 56.88
CA GLY A 577 5.60 0.17 56.96
C GLY A 577 5.22 0.46 58.42
N LEU A 578 3.93 0.30 58.74
CA LEU A 578 3.42 0.45 60.11
C LEU A 578 3.56 -0.86 60.89
N LEU A 579 4.38 -0.86 61.96
CA LEU A 579 4.65 -2.03 62.79
C LEU A 579 4.29 -1.76 64.25
N THR A 580 3.35 -2.53 64.80
CA THR A 580 2.95 -2.46 66.21
C THR A 580 3.77 -3.44 67.05
N LEU A 581 4.46 -2.94 68.07
CA LEU A 581 5.25 -3.75 69.01
C LEU A 581 4.55 -3.87 70.37
N GLN A 582 4.62 -5.05 70.98
CA GLN A 582 4.14 -5.36 72.32
C GLN A 582 5.16 -5.00 73.41
N GLU A 583 4.70 -4.93 74.66
CA GLU A 583 5.53 -4.71 75.85
C GLU A 583 6.76 -5.62 75.92
N GLY A 584 7.89 -5.04 76.34
CA GLY A 584 9.22 -5.65 76.37
C GLY A 584 10.09 -5.26 75.16
N THR A 585 11.19 -5.99 74.96
CA THR A 585 12.23 -5.65 73.98
C THR A 585 12.05 -6.48 72.70
N SER A 586 12.00 -5.80 71.56
CA SER A 586 11.95 -6.40 70.22
C SER A 586 13.15 -6.00 69.37
N PHE A 587 13.65 -6.91 68.54
CA PHE A 587 14.79 -6.72 67.63
C PHE A 587 14.30 -6.75 66.18
N LEU A 588 14.34 -5.60 65.50
CA LEU A 588 14.01 -5.45 64.09
C LEU A 588 15.28 -5.59 63.24
N THR A 589 15.25 -6.40 62.20
CA THR A 589 16.29 -6.52 61.17
C THR A 589 15.68 -6.20 59.82
N VAL A 590 16.27 -5.27 59.06
CA VAL A 590 15.89 -4.99 57.66
C VAL A 590 17.09 -5.27 56.77
N THR A 591 16.89 -6.02 55.69
CA THR A 591 17.94 -6.41 54.74
C THR A 591 17.57 -5.96 53.35
N ALA A 592 18.51 -5.32 52.66
CA ALA A 592 18.40 -4.97 51.25
C ALA A 592 19.48 -5.72 50.44
N LYS A 593 19.11 -6.15 49.24
CA LYS A 593 19.96 -6.82 48.26
C LYS A 593 19.84 -6.10 46.92
N ASP A 594 20.96 -5.70 46.33
CA ASP A 594 20.97 -5.12 44.98
C ASP A 594 20.84 -6.20 43.89
N PHE A 595 20.76 -5.76 42.63
CA PHE A 595 20.72 -6.63 41.46
C PHE A 595 22.05 -7.35 41.16
N ALA A 596 23.17 -6.89 41.71
CA ALA A 596 24.45 -7.60 41.64
C ALA A 596 24.58 -8.72 42.70
N GLY A 597 23.67 -8.73 43.67
CA GLY A 597 23.59 -9.69 44.77
C GLY A 597 24.29 -9.26 46.05
N ASN A 598 24.81 -8.03 46.15
CA ASN A 598 25.39 -7.54 47.39
C ASN A 598 24.29 -7.23 48.41
N THR A 599 24.57 -7.56 49.67
CA THR A 599 23.59 -7.42 50.76
C THR A 599 24.07 -6.48 51.86
N PHE A 600 23.13 -5.68 52.38
CA PHE A 600 23.32 -4.88 53.59
C PHE A 600 22.13 -5.09 54.53
N SER A 601 22.41 -5.29 55.81
CA SER A 601 21.39 -5.48 56.85
C SER A 601 21.58 -4.45 57.96
N CYS A 602 20.46 -3.90 58.44
CA CYS A 602 20.43 -3.04 59.61
C CYS A 602 19.57 -3.63 60.72
N ASN A 603 19.98 -3.38 61.96
CA ASN A 603 19.36 -3.96 63.14
C ASN A 603 19.00 -2.84 64.13
N ALA A 604 17.82 -2.91 64.73
CA ALA A 604 17.31 -1.97 65.74
C ALA A 604 16.75 -2.72 66.95
N GLU A 605 17.02 -2.20 68.15
CA GLU A 605 16.47 -2.70 69.41
C GLU A 605 15.45 -1.69 69.94
N LEU A 606 14.20 -2.13 70.11
CA LEU A 606 13.05 -1.29 70.43
C LEU A 606 12.37 -1.84 71.69
N THR A 607 12.29 -1.03 72.74
CA THR A 607 11.69 -1.44 74.02
C THR A 607 10.42 -0.64 74.32
N VAL A 608 9.32 -1.34 74.62
CA VAL A 608 8.01 -0.78 75.01
C VAL A 608 7.75 -1.10 76.48
N SER A 609 7.40 -0.10 77.31
CA SER A 609 7.12 -0.30 78.75
C SER A 609 5.91 0.53 79.23
N CYS A 610 5.14 -0.02 80.18
CA CYS A 610 3.92 0.56 80.76
C CYS A 610 3.85 0.41 82.31
N GLU A 611 4.71 1.07 83.10
CA GLU A 611 4.64 1.06 84.59
C GLU A 611 4.02 2.33 85.23
N ILE A 612 3.32 2.18 86.37
CA ILE A 612 2.58 3.19 87.16
C ILE A 612 3.33 3.49 88.50
N CYS A 613 3.52 4.76 88.91
CA CYS A 613 4.41 5.17 90.04
C CYS A 613 3.72 5.53 91.39
N THR A 614 4.41 5.34 92.54
CA THR A 614 4.02 5.68 93.96
C THR A 614 5.11 6.50 94.72
N CYS A 615 4.80 7.28 95.79
CA CYS A 615 5.70 8.33 96.41
C CYS A 615 5.71 8.43 97.98
N GLY A 616 6.78 9.00 98.57
CA GLY A 616 6.96 9.35 100.02
C GLY A 616 7.88 10.59 100.27
N GLY A 617 7.86 11.21 101.48
CA GLY A 617 8.45 12.55 101.79
C GLY A 617 9.67 12.64 102.74
N LEU A 618 10.19 13.85 103.02
CA LEU A 618 11.37 14.12 103.88
C LEU A 618 11.28 15.36 104.80
N SER A 619 12.02 15.32 105.92
CA SER A 619 12.17 16.34 106.97
C SER A 619 13.66 16.67 107.28
N ASN A 620 13.94 17.95 107.62
CA ASN A 620 15.18 18.54 108.19
C ASN A 620 16.38 18.87 107.25
N LEU A 621 16.59 20.17 107.01
CA LEU A 621 17.86 20.78 106.54
C LEU A 621 18.42 21.69 107.64
N GLN A 622 19.67 21.50 108.09
CA GLN A 622 20.41 22.40 109.00
C GLN A 622 21.84 22.64 108.49
N TYR A 623 22.39 23.86 108.67
CA TYR A 623 23.82 24.19 108.43
C TYR A 623 24.36 25.27 109.41
N SER A 624 25.67 25.21 109.75
CA SER A 624 26.37 26.20 110.58
C SER A 624 27.89 26.38 110.28
N ASN A 625 28.33 27.64 110.05
CA ASN A 625 29.56 28.41 110.46
C ASN A 625 31.01 27.92 110.12
N PRO A 626 32.15 28.72 110.10
CA PRO A 626 32.44 30.06 110.65
C PRO A 626 33.31 31.08 109.85
N VAL A 627 33.34 32.31 110.38
CA VAL A 627 34.18 33.51 110.12
C VAL A 627 35.57 33.33 109.46
N SER A 628 35.81 33.95 108.30
CA SER A 628 36.83 34.99 108.05
C SER A 628 36.76 35.48 106.59
N GLY A 629 36.88 36.79 106.36
CA GLY A 629 36.55 37.44 105.10
C GLY A 629 37.40 36.99 103.91
N ASN A 630 36.73 36.44 102.89
CA ASN A 630 36.94 36.64 101.46
C ASN A 630 35.78 35.97 100.72
N TRP A 631 35.36 36.52 99.58
CA TRP A 631 34.35 35.91 98.72
C TRP A 631 34.90 34.64 98.09
N GLU A 632 34.61 33.48 98.68
CA GLU A 632 34.63 32.22 97.94
C GLU A 632 33.20 31.70 97.82
N SER A 633 32.71 31.73 96.58
CA SER A 633 31.55 30.97 96.15
C SER A 633 31.85 29.48 96.30
N PHE A 634 31.29 28.83 97.32
CA PHE A 634 31.07 27.38 97.36
C PHE A 634 29.56 27.15 97.53
N THR A 635 28.84 26.70 96.51
CA THR A 635 28.58 25.29 96.12
C THR A 635 28.24 24.37 97.29
N CYS A 636 26.95 24.14 97.50
CA CYS A 636 26.49 22.82 97.92
C CYS A 636 26.45 21.93 96.67
N ILE A 637 27.29 20.89 96.64
CA ILE A 637 27.11 19.71 95.80
C ILE A 637 26.34 18.69 96.67
N ALA A 638 25.28 18.10 96.10
CA ALA A 638 24.31 17.17 96.69
C ALA A 638 23.40 17.81 97.77
N ASP A 639 22.08 17.97 97.62
CA ASP A 639 21.09 17.16 96.91
C ASP A 639 20.24 17.99 95.93
N THR A 640 20.00 17.47 94.73
CA THR A 640 18.84 17.94 93.95
C THR A 640 17.59 17.45 94.66
N LEU A 641 16.79 18.35 95.24
CA LEU A 641 15.52 17.99 95.86
C LEU A 641 14.58 17.43 94.78
N LYS A 642 14.34 16.12 94.81
CA LYS A 642 13.39 15.42 93.94
C LYS A 642 11.98 15.55 94.54
N ALA A 643 11.08 16.22 93.84
CA ALA A 643 9.65 16.22 94.15
C ALA A 643 8.94 15.28 93.17
N ASN A 644 8.35 14.19 93.67
CA ASN A 644 7.53 13.32 92.85
C ASN A 644 6.09 13.85 92.83
N CYS A 645 5.53 14.03 91.64
CA CYS A 645 4.24 14.69 91.43
C CYS A 645 3.11 13.65 91.27
N LEU A 646 2.13 13.65 92.19
CA LEU A 646 0.79 13.09 91.98
C LEU A 646 -0.20 14.26 91.89
N VAL A 647 -1.13 14.23 90.93
CA VAL A 647 -2.12 15.30 90.74
C VAL A 647 -3.03 15.38 91.98
N GLY A 648 -2.93 16.48 92.73
CA GLY A 648 -3.85 16.80 93.84
C GLY A 648 -3.25 16.84 95.25
N GLU A 649 -1.96 16.54 95.45
CA GLU A 649 -1.29 16.70 96.75
C GLU A 649 -0.44 17.98 96.85
N THR A 650 -0.19 18.46 98.07
CA THR A 650 0.64 19.65 98.34
C THR A 650 2.05 19.25 98.79
N TRP A 651 3.06 19.79 98.11
CA TRP A 651 4.47 19.63 98.48
C TRP A 651 4.87 20.68 99.53
N SER A 652 5.31 20.24 100.71
CA SER A 652 5.66 21.11 101.83
C SER A 652 7.17 21.26 102.01
N VAL A 653 7.65 22.50 102.03
CA VAL A 653 9.04 22.86 102.37
C VAL A 653 9.07 23.54 103.72
N THR A 654 9.87 23.03 104.65
CA THR A 654 10.03 23.63 105.98
C THR A 654 11.49 23.98 106.24
N GLY A 655 11.75 25.09 106.93
CA GLY A 655 13.12 25.53 107.22
C GLY A 655 13.22 26.76 108.12
N THR A 656 14.43 27.19 108.44
CA THR A 656 14.74 28.41 109.21
C THR A 656 15.37 29.45 108.30
N VAL A 657 14.97 30.72 108.40
CA VAL A 657 15.66 31.85 107.74
C VAL A 657 16.15 32.82 108.80
N ALA A 658 17.45 33.12 108.80
CA ALA A 658 18.06 34.10 109.70
C ALA A 658 18.90 35.11 108.89
N CYS A 659 18.64 36.39 109.08
CA CYS A 659 19.41 37.50 108.51
C CYS A 659 20.46 37.99 109.52
N SER A 660 21.67 38.34 109.06
CA SER A 660 22.69 38.94 109.94
C SER A 660 22.63 40.48 109.90
N GLY A 661 22.27 41.11 111.02
CA GLY A 661 22.26 42.57 111.23
C GLY A 661 21.57 42.94 112.56
N GLU A 662 21.95 44.03 113.22
CA GLU A 662 21.47 44.37 114.58
C GLU A 662 19.96 44.72 114.67
N ASP A 663 19.28 44.96 113.54
CA ASP A 663 17.87 45.38 113.49
C ASP A 663 16.83 44.25 113.26
N CYS A 664 17.21 42.97 113.33
CA CYS A 664 16.33 41.80 113.11
C CYS A 664 15.82 41.14 114.41
N ILE A 665 15.31 41.91 115.39
CA ILE A 665 14.97 41.38 116.74
C ILE A 665 13.48 40.98 116.88
N ASP A 666 12.64 41.18 115.86
CA ASP A 666 11.23 40.79 115.95
C ASP A 666 10.98 39.36 115.43
N THR A 667 10.24 38.59 116.21
CA THR A 667 10.05 37.15 116.05
C THR A 667 8.86 36.75 115.18
N ASP A 668 8.23 37.68 114.45
CA ASP A 668 7.06 37.40 113.59
C ASP A 668 7.17 38.13 112.23
N VAL A 669 8.34 38.06 111.58
CA VAL A 669 8.56 38.68 110.27
C VAL A 669 8.06 37.75 109.15
N PRO A 670 7.22 38.22 108.21
CA PRO A 670 6.75 37.41 107.09
C PRO A 670 7.90 37.07 106.13
N VAL A 671 7.93 35.81 105.73
CA VAL A 671 8.83 35.26 104.70
C VAL A 671 8.08 35.18 103.38
N TYR A 672 8.63 35.84 102.36
CA TYR A 672 8.09 35.85 101.01
C TYR A 672 8.79 34.77 100.19
N TRP A 673 8.08 34.08 99.32
CA TRP A 673 8.69 33.10 98.42
C TRP A 673 8.16 33.20 97.00
N GLU A 674 9.01 32.87 96.04
CA GLU A 674 8.77 32.91 94.61
C GLU A 674 9.41 31.68 93.96
N LEU A 675 8.68 31.00 93.08
CA LEU A 675 9.14 29.84 92.34
C LEU A 675 9.23 30.20 90.86
N TYR A 676 10.40 30.01 90.26
CA TYR A 676 10.69 30.30 88.86
C TYR A 676 10.97 29.02 88.08
N ARG A 677 10.69 29.01 86.77
CA ARG A 677 11.25 28.02 85.83
C ARG A 677 12.56 28.58 85.24
N LEU A 678 13.51 27.73 84.80
CA LEU A 678 14.83 28.14 84.29
C LEU A 678 14.84 29.20 83.15
N SER A 679 13.69 29.47 82.51
CA SER A 679 13.47 30.61 81.60
C SER A 679 13.14 31.94 82.30
N GLN A 680 13.28 32.02 83.63
CA GLN A 680 12.99 33.16 84.52
C GLN A 680 11.53 33.62 84.61
N SER A 681 10.57 32.81 84.16
CA SER A 681 9.14 33.07 84.37
C SER A 681 8.71 32.66 85.78
N LEU A 682 8.02 33.55 86.48
CA LEU A 682 7.42 33.28 87.80
C LEU A 682 6.25 32.30 87.63
N VAL A 683 6.27 31.20 88.37
CA VAL A 683 5.29 30.10 88.30
C VAL A 683 4.33 30.14 89.51
N ALA A 684 4.85 30.44 90.69
CA ALA A 684 4.05 30.60 91.91
C ALA A 684 4.78 31.52 92.91
N SER A 685 4.03 32.17 93.80
CA SER A 685 4.59 32.97 94.90
C SER A 685 3.64 33.05 96.07
N GLY A 686 4.15 33.27 97.28
CA GLY A 686 3.33 33.38 98.48
C GLY A 686 4.06 34.00 99.66
N ILE A 687 3.36 34.05 100.80
CA ILE A 687 3.88 34.55 102.07
C ILE A 687 3.67 33.46 103.12
N ALA A 688 4.70 33.17 103.91
CA ALA A 688 4.68 32.29 105.06
C ALA A 688 5.08 33.06 106.32
N THR A 689 4.53 32.73 107.48
CA THR A 689 4.98 33.27 108.77
C THR A 689 6.18 32.47 109.27
N ALA A 690 7.20 33.14 109.81
CA ALA A 690 8.40 32.46 110.32
C ALA A 690 8.57 32.70 111.83
N ASN A 691 8.37 31.65 112.65
CA ASN A 691 9.08 31.47 113.92
C ASN A 691 8.86 30.09 114.58
N PRO A 692 9.92 29.35 114.98
CA PRO A 692 11.31 29.51 114.54
C PRO A 692 11.52 29.07 113.08
N ASN A 693 10.55 28.38 112.47
CA ASN A 693 10.62 27.85 111.12
C ASN A 693 9.51 28.43 110.22
N PHE A 694 9.74 28.51 108.92
CA PHE A 694 8.72 28.70 107.89
C PHE A 694 8.21 27.35 107.38
N ILE A 695 6.97 27.34 106.88
CA ILE A 695 6.39 26.24 106.10
C ILE A 695 5.82 26.85 104.81
N ILE A 696 6.22 26.30 103.66
CA ILE A 696 5.74 26.68 102.34
C ILE A 696 5.10 25.46 101.70
N ASP A 697 3.81 25.55 101.42
CA ASP A 697 3.06 24.49 100.73
C ASP A 697 2.83 24.89 99.26
N ILE A 698 3.29 24.05 98.33
CA ILE A 698 3.17 24.25 96.88
C ILE A 698 2.36 23.08 96.30
N PRO A 699 1.19 23.32 95.69
CA PRO A 699 0.42 22.25 95.04
C PRO A 699 1.25 21.54 93.97
N SER A 700 1.20 20.22 93.93
CA SER A 700 1.95 19.39 92.97
C SER A 700 1.62 19.73 91.51
N THR A 701 0.41 20.21 91.24
CA THR A 701 -0.03 20.69 89.92
C THR A 701 0.78 21.89 89.40
N THR A 702 1.52 22.57 90.28
CA THR A 702 2.42 23.67 89.91
C THR A 702 3.66 23.16 89.15
N PHE A 703 3.99 21.87 89.29
CA PHE A 703 5.09 21.20 88.60
C PHE A 703 4.59 20.46 87.34
N ASP A 704 3.86 21.18 86.49
CA ASP A 704 3.17 20.67 85.30
C ASP A 704 4.08 20.19 84.14
N GLN A 705 5.41 20.39 84.22
CA GLN A 705 6.38 19.92 83.22
C GLN A 705 7.66 19.39 83.87
N LEU A 706 8.32 18.44 83.19
CA LEU A 706 9.63 17.92 83.59
C LEU A 706 10.72 18.98 83.42
N GLY A 707 11.67 19.05 84.34
CA GLY A 707 12.78 20.02 84.31
C GLY A 707 13.09 20.65 85.67
N TYR A 708 13.91 21.71 85.66
CA TYR A 708 14.32 22.40 86.89
C TYR A 708 13.51 23.67 87.15
N TYR A 709 13.20 23.86 88.43
CA TYR A 709 12.57 25.03 89.03
C TYR A 709 13.53 25.65 90.05
N PHE A 710 13.40 26.94 90.31
CA PHE A 710 14.23 27.69 91.26
C PHE A 710 13.34 28.41 92.26
N LEU A 711 13.38 27.98 93.52
CA LEU A 711 12.65 28.58 94.63
C LEU A 711 13.53 29.65 95.28
N VAL A 712 13.01 30.86 95.42
CA VAL A 712 13.64 31.98 96.11
C VAL A 712 12.80 32.32 97.33
N VAL A 713 13.44 32.41 98.48
CA VAL A 713 12.83 32.78 99.77
C VAL A 713 13.49 34.05 100.26
N ARG A 714 12.68 35.04 100.64
CA ARG A 714 13.10 36.39 101.00
C ARG A 714 12.51 36.81 102.34
N MET A 715 13.32 37.45 103.16
CA MET A 715 12.89 38.05 104.43
C MET A 715 13.34 39.50 104.49
N LYS A 716 12.48 40.38 104.99
CA LYS A 716 12.80 41.80 105.14
C LYS A 716 13.19 42.10 106.59
N CYS A 717 14.40 42.58 106.77
CA CYS A 717 14.94 42.92 108.07
C CYS A 717 15.24 44.43 108.09
N GLY A 718 14.46 45.19 108.85
CA GLY A 718 14.51 46.65 108.80
C GLY A 718 14.22 47.18 107.39
N GLY A 719 15.18 47.88 106.79
CA GLY A 719 15.10 48.44 105.43
C GLY A 719 15.50 47.47 104.31
N ASP A 720 16.26 46.42 104.62
CA ASP A 720 16.96 45.58 103.63
C ASP A 720 16.34 44.18 103.48
N TRP A 721 16.62 43.54 102.34
CA TRP A 721 16.15 42.20 101.99
C TRP A 721 17.26 41.16 102.04
N CYS A 722 17.02 40.04 102.73
CA CYS A 722 17.85 38.84 102.65
C CYS A 722 17.17 37.79 101.78
N ASN A 723 17.92 37.21 100.83
CA ASN A 723 17.39 36.22 99.90
C ASN A 723 18.19 34.92 100.00
N CYS A 724 17.50 33.79 99.95
CA CYS A 724 18.06 32.45 99.82
C CYS A 724 17.36 31.73 98.65
N GLY A 725 18.02 30.82 97.96
CA GLY A 725 17.40 30.08 96.85
C GLY A 725 17.88 28.64 96.74
N ALA A 726 17.02 27.79 96.16
CA ALA A 726 17.26 26.37 95.95
C ALA A 726 16.69 25.90 94.59
N TYR A 727 17.36 24.96 93.94
CA TYR A 727 16.87 24.33 92.71
C TYR A 727 16.09 23.04 93.04
N ILE A 728 14.96 22.86 92.35
CA ILE A 728 14.06 21.70 92.46
C ILE A 728 13.98 21.05 91.08
N ARG A 729 14.16 19.72 90.96
CA ARG A 729 14.00 19.01 89.68
C ARG A 729 12.73 18.16 89.69
N SER A 730 11.87 18.39 88.70
CA SER A 730 10.79 17.50 88.32
C SER A 730 11.32 16.48 87.30
N SER A 731 11.27 15.19 87.65
CA SER A 731 11.74 14.07 86.82
C SER A 731 10.91 12.83 87.10
N CYS A 732 10.74 11.95 86.11
CA CYS A 732 10.25 10.60 86.36
C CYS A 732 11.36 9.77 87.05
N GLY A 733 11.08 9.16 88.20
CA GLY A 733 12.11 8.53 89.04
C GLY A 733 12.38 7.05 88.70
N GLU A 734 13.66 6.72 88.54
CA GLU A 734 14.23 5.36 88.62
C GLU A 734 14.14 4.80 90.05
N ILE A 735 13.83 3.51 90.20
CA ILE A 735 13.96 2.76 91.45
C ILE A 735 15.37 2.16 91.51
N ILE A 736 16.29 2.75 92.27
CA ILE A 736 17.46 2.03 92.80
C ILE A 736 17.68 2.49 94.25
N CYS A 737 17.45 1.59 95.20
CA CYS A 737 18.06 1.67 96.52
C CYS A 737 19.55 1.38 96.35
N ASP A 738 20.43 2.28 96.78
CA ASP A 738 21.82 1.88 97.05
C ASP A 738 22.31 2.50 98.36
N ASN A 739 22.85 1.63 99.21
CA ASN A 739 23.42 1.96 100.51
C ASN A 739 24.83 2.52 100.30
N ASN A 740 25.01 3.82 100.53
CA ASN A 740 26.20 4.40 101.19
C ASN A 740 25.93 5.84 101.60
#